data_AF-A0AAD9GQ11-F1
#
_entry.id   AF-A0AAD9GQ11-F1
#
_cell.length_a   1.000
_cell.length_b   1.000
_cell.length_c   1.000
_cell.angle_alpha   90.00
_cell.angle_beta   90.00
_cell.angle_gamma   90.00
#
_symmetry.space_group_name_H-M   'P 1'
#
loop_
_entity.id
_entity.type
_entity.pdbx_description
1 polymer ?
#
loop_
_entity_poly.entity_id
_entity_poly.type
_entity_poly.pdbx_seq_one_letter_code
_entity_poly.pdbx_strand_id
1 'polypeptide(L)'
;MSATASPSSSSSGALLKQHVWAGRIPVVFSLDPNEVTTLHAPRPFYAMVPRMGYLVSQTRDVVEYFQDAAPPMSAMQGASIWFEAKGVPLHWHLPFGLLRDLLCGPAEDGVADLPWAITVHFLNFPRDILLPCENEQSVESHFMHSLKQATFLRMGSTKAVMGLPEAQQTQIWTSIAQNDYESYREATHALHLDGGADVSALRHLPLRVHLDNTPAIQMPIAPLQNGREKTLLEVLKYLLPDLFPSSADPTHKSKLVVHGISVPAEVSIVELYRNFSYADNFLYNTMESGTPRDDTAARLASNVEPLLAETRAHLLHKEPDRARASFLRLPELESRRKSYLEATLRDFYASGLFDIPVLLTFLEALPSWHWTLDGCAVLHNVSSALRAPSSGAGGGGNALRALEARQRKFPQLPLAFFLLKLMSHLEGSARVRAESYWYAWVSPTLRAVASGQPLELKILSRTGRSEYRQGDSSKEEILYAPGNAGTFDNDRRNALCWVGERAEGSESEEAAWPQDKDRAKAQWRLIPSDVHTDTFLLQSVRFEEYLYSADYAKFKKDSRGKTRSRVFTWRKTGESPGPAGKWQLVSLSVEERDVFALYNPYQREFLYSPTADLLDSKRRHVLTRAAPDGAREASNTEGGAMWCAWRIVPAQQSSMERGVEAFFAKKYPVAVEQLTQALKDLPDNTEHVKCFAYRMTANLRLRRFDLVAPDFQAIQELGGDKAAIFHGLAHLWEENASYLAAMANSSPDVQIQAIEISTSPENPFFMRHQLSKGDDYFVRRDFQAAIVCYQEAATCNPTTASIASEGSNLEDPETTRQRVRAYVSCAKCFFALDESENAWQYLSIAHDITGVSVEGEAAILLWKGKCRRAQKSYDDSLELLEKAFDRASAASAASACLPSSTPMSAAVLKRSILMEMKVVGLLRQGVYDTLLSTEENGVVNGTNRTRESSSPATGGDAEKTLTQMMEIFHCPLSLELMDDPVTTPDGNTYERSMIEQHLEVNGCFDPLTRAPLTKSQLHPNRALKQLMETLLSDHRLGLLLASCST
;
A
#
# COMPACT_ATOMS: atom_id res chain seq x y z
N MET A 1 4.55 73.60 17.44
CA MET A 1 5.53 74.60 16.95
C MET A 1 6.78 73.86 16.52
N SER A 2 7.24 74.22 15.31
CA SER A 2 8.50 73.90 14.62
C SER A 2 8.87 72.43 14.34
N ALA A 3 8.81 72.10 13.05
CA ALA A 3 9.66 71.12 12.40
C ALA A 3 11.14 71.49 12.56
N THR A 4 12.02 70.48 12.71
CA THR A 4 13.46 70.63 12.46
C THR A 4 14.08 69.32 11.96
N ALA A 5 14.60 69.39 10.73
CA ALA A 5 15.70 68.64 10.12
C ALA A 5 15.57 67.11 9.90
N SER A 6 15.27 66.74 8.64
CA SER A 6 15.54 65.42 8.06
C SER A 6 17.04 65.22 7.82
N PRO A 7 17.67 64.13 8.30
CA PRO A 7 19.04 63.79 7.94
C PRO A 7 19.08 63.17 6.53
N SER A 8 20.18 63.39 5.82
CA SER A 8 20.46 62.91 4.47
C SER A 8 20.24 61.39 4.31
N SER A 9 19.33 61.01 3.43
CA SER A 9 18.83 59.64 3.18
C SER A 9 19.87 58.61 2.69
N SER A 10 21.07 59.03 2.30
CA SER A 10 22.12 58.11 1.80
C SER A 10 22.86 57.34 2.92
N SER A 11 22.89 57.87 4.15
CA SER A 11 23.65 57.26 5.27
C SER A 11 22.91 56.13 6.00
N SER A 12 21.57 56.18 6.03
CA SER A 12 20.73 55.21 6.75
C SER A 12 20.61 53.86 6.04
N GLY A 13 20.61 53.84 4.70
CA GLY A 13 20.53 52.59 3.91
C GLY A 13 21.77 51.70 4.03
N ALA A 14 22.96 52.31 4.12
CA ALA A 14 24.21 51.58 4.29
C ALA A 14 24.29 50.85 5.65
N LEU A 15 23.80 51.50 6.72
CA LEU A 15 23.72 50.89 8.05
C LEU A 15 22.73 49.72 8.09
N LEU A 16 21.61 49.82 7.38
CA LEU A 16 20.60 48.75 7.33
C LEU A 16 21.15 47.48 6.67
N LYS A 17 21.87 47.61 5.54
CA LYS A 17 22.54 46.47 4.88
C LYS A 17 23.56 45.79 5.78
N GLN A 18 24.33 46.57 6.53
CA GLN A 18 25.30 46.04 7.48
C GLN A 18 24.64 45.23 8.60
N HIS A 19 23.47 45.67 9.09
CA HIS A 19 22.68 44.91 10.06
C HIS A 19 22.09 43.61 9.49
N VAL A 20 21.57 43.65 8.25
CA VAL A 20 21.06 42.45 7.56
C VAL A 20 22.17 41.42 7.38
N TRP A 21 23.36 41.86 6.95
CA TRP A 21 24.53 40.99 6.79
C TRP A 21 25.08 40.43 8.12
N ALA A 22 25.01 41.21 9.20
CA ALA A 22 25.43 40.78 10.53
C ALA A 22 24.46 39.76 11.18
N GLY A 23 23.32 39.47 10.56
CA GLY A 23 22.32 38.53 11.07
C GLY A 23 22.88 37.13 11.36
N ARG A 24 22.57 36.59 12.54
CA ARG A 24 22.98 35.25 12.99
C ARG A 24 21.78 34.50 13.59
N ILE A 25 21.82 33.17 13.48
CA ILE A 25 20.85 32.26 14.09
C ILE A 25 21.60 31.36 15.09
N PRO A 26 21.15 31.27 16.36
CA PRO A 26 21.67 30.27 17.28
C PRO A 26 21.11 28.90 16.90
N VAL A 27 21.99 27.92 16.69
CA VAL A 27 21.66 26.59 16.17
C VAL A 27 22.21 25.52 17.11
N VAL A 28 21.47 24.42 17.26
CA VAL A 28 21.93 23.21 17.92
C VAL A 28 21.88 22.04 16.93
N PHE A 29 23.04 21.49 16.61
CA PHE A 29 23.19 20.29 15.79
C PHE A 29 23.25 19.05 16.67
N SER A 30 22.41 18.06 16.38
CA SER A 30 22.37 16.77 17.09
C SER A 30 22.47 15.62 16.10
N LEU A 31 23.24 14.59 16.42
CA LEU A 31 23.30 13.37 15.62
C LEU A 31 22.00 12.56 15.78
N ASP A 32 21.49 11.97 14.70
CA ASP A 32 20.31 11.10 14.78
C ASP A 32 20.52 9.96 15.78
N PRO A 33 19.57 9.68 16.69
CA PRO A 33 19.72 8.64 17.71
C PRO A 33 19.97 7.23 17.15
N ASN A 34 19.50 6.93 15.95
CA ASN A 34 19.69 5.62 15.31
C ASN A 34 21.07 5.50 14.65
N GLU A 35 21.80 6.60 14.50
CA GLU A 35 23.11 6.66 13.86
C GLU A 35 24.27 6.82 14.85
N VAL A 36 23.97 6.91 16.16
CA VAL A 36 24.98 6.94 17.22
C VAL A 36 25.67 5.58 17.35
N THR A 37 26.97 5.53 17.07
CA THR A 37 27.79 4.30 17.14
C THR A 37 28.50 4.08 18.47
N THR A 38 28.41 5.05 19.38
CA THR A 38 29.05 5.03 20.71
C THR A 38 28.06 4.62 21.81
N LEU A 39 28.58 4.12 22.94
CA LEU A 39 27.78 3.70 24.10
C LEU A 39 26.98 4.84 24.75
N HIS A 40 27.41 6.09 24.56
CA HIS A 40 26.78 7.29 25.09
C HIS A 40 26.60 8.29 23.96
N ALA A 41 25.40 8.88 23.84
CA ALA A 41 25.11 9.85 22.81
C ALA A 41 26.09 11.06 22.87
N PRO A 42 26.60 11.53 21.71
CA PRO A 42 27.49 12.69 21.68
C PRO A 42 26.75 13.94 22.15
N ARG A 43 27.48 14.87 22.77
CA ARG A 43 26.89 16.17 23.17
C ARG A 43 26.51 16.96 21.92
N PRO A 44 25.38 17.69 21.90
CA PRO A 44 25.02 18.54 20.77
C PRO A 44 26.08 19.62 20.48
N PHE A 45 26.25 19.97 19.20
CA PHE A 45 27.15 21.03 18.73
C PHE A 45 26.37 22.34 18.58
N TYR A 46 26.81 23.39 19.26
CA TYR A 46 26.14 24.70 19.25
C TYR A 46 26.94 25.70 18.42
N ALA A 47 26.27 26.41 17.52
CA ALA A 47 26.91 27.39 16.63
C ALA A 47 26.03 28.62 16.39
N MET A 48 26.68 29.76 16.14
CA MET A 48 26.03 30.99 15.65
C MET A 48 26.22 31.08 14.14
N VAL A 49 25.20 30.68 13.38
CA VAL A 49 25.32 30.55 11.92
C VAL A 49 24.85 31.83 11.22
N PRO A 50 25.64 32.39 10.27
CA PRO A 50 25.23 33.52 9.42
C PRO A 50 23.93 33.28 8.65
N ARG A 51 23.00 34.24 8.69
CA ARG A 51 21.79 34.20 7.84
C ARG A 51 22.11 34.23 6.34
N MET A 52 23.20 34.93 5.97
CA MET A 52 23.70 35.04 4.59
C MET A 52 24.45 33.79 4.11
N GLY A 53 24.85 32.92 5.04
CA GLY A 53 25.62 31.73 4.72
C GLY A 53 24.73 30.62 4.14
N TYR A 54 25.40 29.55 3.69
CA TYR A 54 24.74 28.32 3.25
C TYR A 54 25.03 27.20 4.25
N LEU A 55 24.15 26.21 4.31
CA LEU A 55 24.24 25.07 5.24
C LEU A 55 25.62 24.38 5.19
N VAL A 56 26.16 24.24 3.98
CA VAL A 56 27.44 23.55 3.71
C VAL A 56 28.65 24.25 4.33
N SER A 57 28.58 25.57 4.57
CA SER A 57 29.67 26.34 5.17
C SER A 57 30.01 25.92 6.61
N GLN A 58 29.06 25.30 7.32
CA GLN A 58 29.24 24.81 8.69
C GLN A 58 29.39 23.27 8.75
N THR A 59 29.20 22.58 7.62
CA THR A 59 29.21 21.12 7.56
C THR A 59 30.57 20.54 7.95
N ARG A 60 31.68 21.19 7.60
CA ARG A 60 33.02 20.69 7.95
C ARG A 60 33.20 20.56 9.46
N ASP A 61 32.89 21.61 10.22
CA ASP A 61 33.06 21.64 11.67
C ASP A 61 32.09 20.66 12.37
N VAL A 62 30.87 20.53 11.84
CA VAL A 62 29.86 19.58 12.34
C VAL A 62 30.28 18.13 12.08
N VAL A 63 30.80 17.83 10.89
CA VAL A 63 31.31 16.50 10.54
C VAL A 63 32.51 16.13 11.40
N GLU A 64 33.48 17.02 11.55
CA GLU A 64 34.68 16.81 12.38
C GLU A 64 34.30 16.58 13.85
N TYR A 65 33.27 17.27 14.35
CA TYR A 65 32.78 17.09 15.71
C TYR A 65 32.09 15.74 15.95
N PHE A 66 31.31 15.22 14.98
CA PHE A 66 30.58 13.96 15.13
C PHE A 66 31.32 12.73 14.57
N GLN A 67 32.50 12.88 13.95
CA GLN A 67 33.21 11.80 13.26
C GLN A 67 33.48 10.55 14.12
N ASP A 68 33.74 10.73 15.42
CA ASP A 68 34.05 9.62 16.35
C ASP A 68 32.78 8.90 16.86
N ALA A 69 31.61 9.52 16.71
CA ALA A 69 30.33 9.02 17.21
C ALA A 69 29.34 8.62 16.10
N ALA A 70 29.69 8.90 14.84
CA ALA A 70 28.91 8.58 13.65
C ALA A 70 29.35 7.24 13.01
N PRO A 71 28.60 6.70 12.04
CA PRO A 71 29.00 5.54 11.27
C PRO A 71 30.30 5.80 10.49
N PRO A 72 31.19 4.80 10.33
CA PRO A 72 32.47 5.01 9.65
C PRO A 72 32.26 5.44 8.19
N MET A 73 32.88 6.56 7.80
CA MET A 73 32.78 7.17 6.46
C MET A 73 33.12 6.20 5.31
N SER A 74 33.89 5.14 5.57
CA SER A 74 34.17 4.07 4.59
C SER A 74 32.94 3.22 4.21
N ALA A 75 31.89 3.24 5.02
CA ALA A 75 30.60 2.60 4.72
C ALA A 75 29.68 3.47 3.83
N MET A 76 30.02 4.74 3.59
CA MET A 76 29.25 5.69 2.77
C MET A 76 29.58 5.55 1.28
N GLN A 77 29.35 4.38 0.68
CA GLN A 77 29.44 4.21 -0.79
C GLN A 77 28.39 5.10 -1.49
N GLY A 78 28.74 6.36 -1.78
CA GLY A 78 27.91 7.32 -2.50
C GLY A 78 26.76 7.96 -1.69
N ALA A 79 26.87 8.02 -0.35
CA ALA A 79 25.92 8.77 0.49
C ALA A 79 26.49 10.16 0.83
N SER A 80 25.67 11.20 0.73
CA SER A 80 26.02 12.57 1.16
C SER A 80 25.43 12.85 2.54
N ILE A 81 26.12 13.66 3.35
CA ILE A 81 25.56 14.18 4.61
C ILE A 81 24.34 15.04 4.32
N TRP A 82 23.30 14.93 5.14
CA TRP A 82 22.12 15.76 5.04
C TRP A 82 21.60 16.16 6.42
N PHE A 83 20.76 17.19 6.44
CA PHE A 83 20.27 17.82 7.65
C PHE A 83 18.74 17.85 7.65
N GLU A 84 18.14 17.66 8.81
CA GLU A 84 16.71 17.67 9.01
C GLU A 84 16.33 18.69 10.09
N ALA A 85 15.22 19.41 9.91
CA ALA A 85 14.59 20.14 11.00
C ALA A 85 13.08 19.90 10.97
N LYS A 86 12.49 19.58 12.13
CA LYS A 86 11.05 19.32 12.29
C LYS A 86 10.49 18.27 11.29
N GLY A 87 11.23 17.22 10.96
CA GLY A 87 10.79 16.20 10.00
C GLY A 87 11.01 16.58 8.53
N VAL A 88 11.58 17.75 8.23
CA VAL A 88 11.77 18.25 6.86
C VAL A 88 13.26 18.26 6.49
N PRO A 89 13.67 17.58 5.40
CA PRO A 89 15.03 17.66 4.87
C PRO A 89 15.37 19.08 4.40
N LEU A 90 16.54 19.60 4.79
CA LEU A 90 16.97 20.96 4.49
C LEU A 90 17.68 21.06 3.14
N HIS A 91 17.17 21.93 2.26
CA HIS A 91 17.78 22.20 0.96
C HIS A 91 19.06 23.03 1.09
N TRP A 92 20.22 22.42 0.82
CA TRP A 92 21.53 23.05 0.97
C TRP A 92 21.79 24.27 0.06
N HIS A 93 21.07 24.36 -1.06
CA HIS A 93 21.24 25.41 -2.06
C HIS A 93 20.51 26.72 -1.70
N LEU A 94 19.70 26.73 -0.64
CA LEU A 94 19.02 27.92 -0.14
C LEU A 94 19.84 28.61 0.96
N PRO A 95 19.79 29.95 1.07
CA PRO A 95 20.41 30.67 2.18
C PRO A 95 19.90 30.18 3.55
N PHE A 96 20.80 30.10 4.52
CA PHE A 96 20.51 29.52 5.84
C PHE A 96 19.43 30.30 6.59
N GLY A 97 19.43 31.63 6.46
CA GLY A 97 18.38 32.49 7.01
C GLY A 97 17.00 32.21 6.42
N LEU A 98 16.94 31.93 5.12
CA LEU A 98 15.70 31.62 4.42
C LEU A 98 15.12 30.27 4.88
N LEU A 99 15.96 29.24 5.01
CA LEU A 99 15.54 27.92 5.50
C LEU A 99 14.86 28.02 6.88
N ARG A 100 15.43 28.82 7.78
CA ARG A 100 14.82 29.12 9.09
C ARG A 100 13.46 29.81 8.87
N ASP A 101 13.44 30.90 8.11
CA ASP A 101 12.24 31.73 7.96
C ASP A 101 11.06 30.92 7.37
N LEU A 102 11.33 30.03 6.41
CA LEU A 102 10.37 29.08 5.83
C LEU A 102 9.77 28.12 6.86
N LEU A 103 10.61 27.56 7.75
CA LEU A 103 10.20 26.45 8.63
C LEU A 103 9.61 26.88 9.98
N CYS A 104 9.92 28.07 10.48
CA CYS A 104 9.41 28.50 11.79
C CYS A 104 8.86 29.94 11.85
N GLY A 105 8.65 30.61 10.71
CA GLY A 105 8.01 31.93 10.64
C GLY A 105 8.75 33.09 11.34
N PRO A 106 8.11 34.25 11.55
CA PRO A 106 8.73 35.39 12.21
C PRO A 106 8.90 35.13 13.72
N ALA A 107 9.96 35.66 14.31
CA ALA A 107 10.20 35.55 15.75
C ALA A 107 9.31 36.52 16.56
N GLU A 108 8.00 36.28 16.60
CA GLU A 108 7.11 37.00 17.53
C GLU A 108 7.04 36.24 18.87
N ASP A 109 7.30 36.97 19.96
CA ASP A 109 7.25 36.52 21.36
C ASP A 109 8.22 35.40 21.79
N GLY A 110 9.53 35.62 21.57
CA GLY A 110 10.60 35.32 22.53
C GLY A 110 10.95 33.87 22.96
N VAL A 111 10.10 32.84 22.89
CA VAL A 111 10.40 31.54 23.54
C VAL A 111 9.72 30.31 22.90
N ALA A 112 10.03 29.91 21.67
CA ALA A 112 9.60 28.55 21.23
C ALA A 112 10.67 27.70 20.54
N ASP A 113 11.50 28.24 19.65
CA ASP A 113 12.31 27.39 18.75
C ASP A 113 13.80 27.79 18.63
N LEU A 114 14.34 28.57 19.58
CA LEU A 114 15.78 28.89 19.64
C LEU A 114 16.44 28.23 20.86
N PRO A 115 17.64 27.63 20.74
CA PRO A 115 18.43 27.47 19.51
C PRO A 115 17.74 26.54 18.50
N TRP A 116 17.85 26.87 17.20
CA TRP A 116 17.21 26.12 16.13
C TRP A 116 17.77 24.70 16.09
N ALA A 117 16.91 23.72 16.35
CA ALA A 117 17.30 22.31 16.40
C ALA A 117 17.40 21.72 14.99
N ILE A 118 18.59 21.22 14.65
CA ILE A 118 18.91 20.56 13.38
C ILE A 118 19.47 19.16 13.69
N THR A 119 18.86 18.14 13.10
CA THR A 119 19.35 16.76 13.16
C THR A 119 20.31 16.51 12.00
N VAL A 120 21.43 15.85 12.28
CA VAL A 120 22.48 15.52 11.32
C VAL A 120 22.37 14.03 10.98
N HIS A 121 22.38 13.72 9.68
CA HIS A 121 22.26 12.36 9.16
C HIS A 121 23.41 12.03 8.21
N PHE A 122 23.98 10.84 8.39
CA PHE A 122 25.03 10.23 7.58
C PHE A 122 24.50 9.08 6.72
N LEU A 123 23.33 8.51 7.07
CA LEU A 123 22.69 7.41 6.33
C LEU A 123 21.38 7.87 5.67
N ASN A 124 20.80 7.01 4.82
CA ASN A 124 19.47 7.17 4.21
C ASN A 124 19.22 8.52 3.52
N PHE A 125 20.17 8.97 2.68
CA PHE A 125 20.03 10.23 1.95
C PHE A 125 18.74 10.29 1.11
N PRO A 126 17.86 11.29 1.29
CA PRO A 126 16.56 11.37 0.62
C PRO A 126 16.70 11.85 -0.84
N ARG A 127 17.02 10.93 -1.75
CA ARG A 127 17.30 11.22 -3.18
C ARG A 127 16.12 11.80 -3.96
N ASP A 128 14.89 11.54 -3.50
CA ASP A 128 13.67 12.01 -4.17
C ASP A 128 13.34 13.48 -3.81
N ILE A 129 14.01 14.04 -2.79
CA ILE A 129 13.72 15.38 -2.23
C ILE A 129 14.95 16.29 -2.28
N LEU A 130 16.13 15.76 -1.94
CA LEU A 130 17.37 16.53 -1.86
C LEU A 130 18.32 16.21 -3.01
N LEU A 131 18.91 17.26 -3.58
CA LEU A 131 20.05 17.15 -4.48
C LEU A 131 21.29 16.76 -3.67
N PRO A 132 22.10 15.77 -4.10
CA PRO A 132 23.37 15.46 -3.44
C PRO A 132 24.33 16.66 -3.56
N CYS A 133 24.97 17.03 -2.45
CA CYS A 133 26.01 18.05 -2.44
C CYS A 133 27.36 17.34 -2.37
N GLU A 134 28.12 17.38 -3.46
CA GLU A 134 29.38 16.63 -3.57
C GLU A 134 30.53 17.35 -2.87
N ASN A 135 30.59 18.68 -2.95
CA ASN A 135 31.65 19.50 -2.36
C ASN A 135 31.24 20.99 -2.25
N GLU A 136 32.07 21.78 -1.57
CA GLU A 136 31.87 23.23 -1.40
C GLU A 136 31.85 23.99 -2.74
N GLN A 137 32.58 23.52 -3.75
CA GLN A 137 32.61 24.15 -5.09
C GLN A 137 31.26 24.02 -5.81
N SER A 138 30.48 22.97 -5.54
CA SER A 138 29.10 22.84 -6.04
C SER A 138 28.21 23.97 -5.51
N VAL A 139 28.44 24.38 -4.25
CA VAL A 139 27.69 25.49 -3.63
C VAL A 139 28.12 26.83 -4.19
N GLU A 140 29.43 27.05 -4.34
CA GLU A 140 29.98 28.23 -5.01
C GLU A 140 29.44 28.38 -6.44
N SER A 141 29.40 27.27 -7.19
CA SER A 141 28.87 27.24 -8.55
C SER A 141 27.37 27.57 -8.60
N HIS A 142 26.58 27.02 -7.68
CA HIS A 142 25.15 27.33 -7.55
C HIS A 142 24.92 28.81 -7.19
N PHE A 143 25.70 29.33 -6.24
CA PHE A 143 25.67 30.75 -5.86
C PHE A 143 25.97 31.65 -7.06
N MET A 144 27.05 31.37 -7.79
CA MET A 144 27.45 32.15 -8.97
C MET A 144 26.41 32.06 -10.09
N HIS A 145 25.71 30.93 -10.22
CA HIS A 145 24.59 30.80 -11.15
C HIS A 145 23.41 31.69 -10.74
N SER A 146 23.01 31.67 -9.47
CA SER A 146 21.97 32.56 -8.94
C SER A 146 22.34 34.05 -9.12
N LEU A 147 23.58 34.43 -8.84
CA LEU A 147 24.06 35.80 -9.07
C LEU A 147 23.98 36.21 -10.56
N LYS A 148 24.29 35.30 -11.48
CA LYS A 148 24.14 35.52 -12.94
C LYS A 148 22.67 35.71 -13.31
N GLN A 149 21.76 34.88 -12.79
CA GLN A 149 20.32 35.03 -13.02
C GLN A 149 19.80 36.38 -12.54
N ALA A 150 20.13 36.78 -11.30
CA ALA A 150 19.74 38.06 -10.74
C ALA A 150 20.29 39.25 -11.58
N THR A 151 21.53 39.13 -12.04
CA THR A 151 22.17 40.12 -12.92
C THR A 151 21.45 40.23 -14.28
N PHE A 152 21.08 39.10 -14.86
CA PHE A 152 20.32 39.05 -16.11
C PHE A 152 18.94 39.69 -15.96
N LEU A 153 18.22 39.45 -14.86
CA LEU A 153 16.93 40.08 -14.61
C LEU A 153 17.06 41.61 -14.49
N ARG A 154 18.11 42.10 -13.82
CA ARG A 154 18.34 43.54 -13.64
C ARG A 154 18.73 44.25 -14.93
N MET A 155 19.66 43.69 -15.70
CA MET A 155 20.32 44.38 -16.81
C MET A 155 19.99 43.80 -18.19
N GLY A 156 19.26 42.69 -18.26
CA GLY A 156 19.02 41.94 -19.50
C GLY A 156 20.24 41.21 -20.05
N SER A 157 21.36 41.15 -19.29
CA SER A 157 22.60 40.51 -19.73
C SER A 157 23.43 40.03 -18.53
N THR A 158 24.12 38.90 -18.70
CA THR A 158 25.08 38.36 -17.72
C THR A 158 26.50 38.90 -17.91
N LYS A 159 26.75 39.75 -18.92
CA LYS A 159 28.09 40.24 -19.30
C LYS A 159 28.86 40.89 -18.14
N ALA A 160 28.17 41.58 -17.23
CA ALA A 160 28.81 42.24 -16.09
C ALA A 160 29.44 41.23 -15.11
N VAL A 161 28.75 40.11 -14.81
CA VAL A 161 29.29 39.04 -13.95
C VAL A 161 30.33 38.21 -14.71
N MET A 162 30.04 37.87 -15.96
CA MET A 162 30.97 37.09 -16.80
C MET A 162 32.27 37.85 -17.13
N GLY A 163 32.24 39.19 -17.04
CA GLY A 163 33.41 40.05 -17.24
C GLY A 163 34.25 40.27 -15.98
N LEU A 164 33.83 39.76 -14.81
CA LEU A 164 34.62 39.84 -13.58
C LEU A 164 35.83 38.91 -13.66
N PRO A 165 37.05 39.36 -13.27
CA PRO A 165 38.19 38.49 -13.09
C PRO A 165 37.89 37.33 -12.12
N GLU A 166 38.47 36.17 -12.37
CA GLU A 166 38.32 34.97 -11.52
C GLU A 166 38.67 35.26 -10.05
N ALA A 167 39.74 36.03 -9.80
CA ALA A 167 40.12 36.47 -8.45
C ALA A 167 39.02 37.27 -7.74
N GLN A 168 38.24 38.09 -8.46
CA GLN A 168 37.10 38.81 -7.89
C GLN A 168 35.92 37.87 -7.64
N GLN A 169 35.66 36.90 -8.51
CA GLN A 169 34.59 35.91 -8.31
C GLN A 169 34.86 35.05 -7.06
N THR A 170 36.10 34.60 -6.86
CA THR A 170 36.52 33.90 -5.64
C THR A 170 36.46 34.81 -4.41
N GLN A 171 36.79 36.10 -4.54
CA GLN A 171 36.64 37.07 -3.44
C GLN A 171 35.17 37.23 -3.01
N ILE A 172 34.21 37.22 -3.95
CA ILE A 172 32.78 37.26 -3.64
C ILE A 172 32.38 36.02 -2.81
N TRP A 173 32.79 34.81 -3.21
CA TRP A 173 32.45 33.60 -2.44
C TRP A 173 33.10 33.56 -1.06
N THR A 174 34.41 33.83 -0.99
CA THR A 174 35.17 33.80 0.27
C THR A 174 34.66 34.83 1.29
N SER A 175 34.23 36.01 0.83
CA SER A 175 33.61 37.02 1.70
C SER A 175 32.27 36.57 2.29
N ILE A 176 31.46 35.76 1.59
CA ILE A 176 30.23 35.17 2.13
C ILE A 176 30.55 34.08 3.15
N ALA A 177 31.48 33.18 2.83
CA ALA A 177 31.89 32.10 3.73
C ALA A 177 32.48 32.63 5.04
N GLN A 178 33.24 33.73 4.99
CA GLN A 178 33.82 34.40 6.16
C GLN A 178 32.87 35.44 6.79
N ASN A 179 31.71 35.70 6.18
CA ASN A 179 30.77 36.75 6.52
C ASN A 179 31.43 38.15 6.64
N ASP A 180 32.32 38.49 5.71
CA ASP A 180 32.96 39.81 5.59
C ASP A 180 32.20 40.70 4.58
N TYR A 181 31.46 41.68 5.11
CA TYR A 181 30.64 42.58 4.29
C TYR A 181 31.47 43.55 3.44
N GLU A 182 32.59 44.05 3.96
CA GLU A 182 33.38 45.09 3.29
C GLU A 182 34.06 44.52 2.06
N SER A 183 34.66 43.33 2.20
CA SER A 183 35.26 42.59 1.07
C SER A 183 34.21 42.21 0.01
N TYR A 184 33.00 41.80 0.42
CA TYR A 184 31.90 41.52 -0.50
C TYR A 184 31.47 42.79 -1.28
N ARG A 185 31.34 43.93 -0.59
CA ARG A 185 30.96 45.21 -1.19
C ARG A 185 31.98 45.66 -2.23
N GLU A 186 33.26 45.59 -1.90
CA GLU A 186 34.36 45.93 -2.82
C GLU A 186 34.36 45.04 -4.07
N ALA A 187 34.21 43.73 -3.89
CA ALA A 187 34.22 42.76 -4.99
C ALA A 187 32.98 42.88 -5.91
N THR A 188 31.85 43.37 -5.38
CA THR A 188 30.59 43.51 -6.13
C THR A 188 30.28 44.93 -6.60
N HIS A 189 31.16 45.90 -6.34
CA HIS A 189 30.97 47.30 -6.71
C HIS A 189 30.70 47.48 -8.23
N ALA A 190 31.41 46.73 -9.08
CA ALA A 190 31.21 46.76 -10.55
C ALA A 190 29.82 46.27 -11.01
N LEU A 191 29.13 45.48 -10.19
CA LEU A 191 27.78 44.99 -10.44
C LEU A 191 26.69 45.96 -9.96
N HIS A 192 27.08 47.11 -9.41
CA HIS A 192 26.21 48.16 -8.88
C HIS A 192 25.20 47.62 -7.83
N LEU A 193 25.63 46.70 -6.96
CA LEU A 193 24.79 46.08 -5.91
C LEU A 193 24.61 46.99 -4.68
N ASP A 194 25.40 48.05 -4.59
CA ASP A 194 25.43 48.94 -3.42
C ASP A 194 24.17 49.82 -3.30
N GLY A 195 23.24 49.72 -4.25
CA GLY A 195 21.97 50.46 -4.23
C GLY A 195 22.03 51.81 -4.93
N GLY A 196 23.19 52.16 -5.52
CA GLY A 196 23.41 53.39 -6.28
C GLY A 196 22.89 53.37 -7.73
N ALA A 197 22.36 52.24 -8.21
CA ALA A 197 21.75 52.15 -9.53
C ALA A 197 20.40 52.91 -9.56
N ASP A 198 20.21 53.74 -10.59
CA ASP A 198 18.95 54.43 -10.83
C ASP A 198 17.83 53.41 -11.06
N VAL A 199 16.66 53.65 -10.47
CA VAL A 199 15.50 52.72 -10.54
C VAL A 199 15.07 52.52 -11.99
N SER A 200 15.24 53.55 -12.81
CA SER A 200 14.97 53.54 -14.24
C SER A 200 15.87 52.57 -15.04
N ALA A 201 17.03 52.21 -14.50
CA ALA A 201 17.99 51.31 -15.13
C ALA A 201 17.72 49.82 -14.83
N LEU A 202 16.85 49.52 -13.86
CA LEU A 202 16.45 48.14 -13.54
C LEU A 202 15.36 47.67 -14.51
N ARG A 203 15.65 46.61 -15.26
CA ARG A 203 14.69 45.99 -16.17
C ARG A 203 13.63 45.19 -15.43
N HIS A 204 14.06 44.26 -14.58
CA HIS A 204 13.21 43.50 -13.66
C HIS A 204 13.87 43.36 -12.28
N LEU A 205 13.06 43.14 -11.25
CA LEU A 205 13.50 42.86 -9.88
C LEU A 205 13.69 41.35 -9.67
N PRO A 206 14.89 40.88 -9.27
CA PRO A 206 15.12 39.52 -8.82
C PRO A 206 14.38 39.25 -7.50
N LEU A 207 13.22 38.62 -7.58
CA LEU A 207 12.37 38.30 -6.44
C LEU A 207 11.90 36.84 -6.51
N ARG A 208 11.97 36.13 -5.38
CA ARG A 208 11.39 34.80 -5.18
C ARG A 208 10.41 34.84 -4.03
N VAL A 209 9.18 34.40 -4.26
CA VAL A 209 8.16 34.27 -3.22
C VAL A 209 7.98 32.81 -2.88
N HIS A 210 8.20 32.46 -1.61
CA HIS A 210 7.99 31.12 -1.10
C HIS A 210 6.71 31.05 -0.28
N LEU A 211 5.89 30.04 -0.58
CA LEU A 211 4.69 29.66 0.14
C LEU A 211 4.89 28.28 0.72
N ASP A 212 5.03 28.17 2.04
CA ASP A 212 5.23 26.89 2.72
C ASP A 212 6.32 26.02 2.04
N ASN A 213 5.98 24.79 1.64
CA ASN A 213 6.86 23.82 0.97
C ASN A 213 6.69 23.79 -0.57
N THR A 214 6.06 24.80 -1.19
CA THR A 214 5.92 24.84 -2.64
C THR A 214 7.18 25.38 -3.31
N PRO A 215 7.41 25.05 -4.60
CA PRO A 215 8.42 25.72 -5.40
C PRO A 215 8.29 27.24 -5.33
N ALA A 216 9.43 27.94 -5.40
CA ALA A 216 9.48 29.40 -5.33
C ALA A 216 8.81 30.01 -6.57
N ILE A 217 7.91 30.96 -6.37
CA ILE A 217 7.27 31.69 -7.45
C ILE A 217 8.17 32.85 -7.85
N GLN A 218 8.55 32.89 -9.13
CA GLN A 218 9.42 33.92 -9.69
C GLN A 218 8.90 34.35 -11.07
N MET A 219 8.41 35.58 -11.19
CA MET A 219 7.95 36.17 -12.43
C MET A 219 8.66 37.51 -12.72
N PRO A 220 8.80 37.95 -13.99
CA PRO A 220 9.42 39.23 -14.32
C PRO A 220 8.66 40.42 -13.74
N ILE A 221 9.22 41.05 -12.70
CA ILE A 221 8.59 42.21 -12.04
C ILE A 221 9.27 43.50 -12.49
N ALA A 222 8.57 44.30 -13.28
CA ALA A 222 9.02 45.66 -13.57
C ALA A 222 9.02 46.51 -12.27
N PRO A 223 10.09 47.27 -11.98
CA PRO A 223 10.24 48.03 -10.73
C PRO A 223 9.27 49.21 -10.61
N LEU A 224 8.84 49.75 -11.76
CA LEU A 224 7.97 50.94 -11.85
C LEU A 224 6.62 50.58 -12.49
N GLN A 225 5.57 51.29 -12.07
CA GLN A 225 4.27 51.32 -12.71
C GLN A 225 3.86 52.79 -12.89
N ASN A 226 3.63 53.22 -14.13
CA ASN A 226 3.30 54.61 -14.47
C ASN A 226 4.29 55.65 -13.89
N GLY A 227 5.58 55.31 -13.78
CA GLY A 227 6.62 56.18 -13.22
C GLY A 227 6.74 56.20 -11.69
N ARG A 228 5.89 55.44 -10.97
CA ARG A 228 5.92 55.24 -9.51
C ARG A 228 6.54 53.87 -9.17
N GLU A 229 7.24 53.77 -8.05
CA GLU A 229 7.69 52.48 -7.49
C GLU A 229 6.50 51.63 -7.04
N LYS A 230 6.54 50.34 -7.39
CA LYS A 230 5.50 49.40 -6.95
C LYS A 230 5.60 49.12 -5.45
N THR A 231 4.46 48.86 -4.82
CA THR A 231 4.45 48.35 -3.44
C THR A 231 4.56 46.83 -3.41
N LEU A 232 4.97 46.28 -2.27
CA LEU A 232 4.98 44.83 -2.05
C LEU A 232 3.59 44.22 -2.27
N LEU A 233 2.52 44.88 -1.82
CA LEU A 233 1.13 44.44 -2.04
C LEU A 233 0.77 44.36 -3.52
N GLU A 234 1.17 45.36 -4.33
CA GLU A 234 0.92 45.34 -5.77
C GLU A 234 1.63 44.18 -6.47
N VAL A 235 2.86 43.87 -6.02
CA VAL A 235 3.62 42.72 -6.52
C VAL A 235 3.01 41.39 -6.05
N LEU A 236 2.57 41.29 -4.81
CA LEU A 236 1.92 40.09 -4.28
C LEU A 236 0.56 39.83 -4.93
N LYS A 237 -0.23 40.88 -5.22
CA LYS A 237 -1.45 40.74 -6.02
C LYS A 237 -1.20 40.22 -7.42
N TYR A 238 -0.06 40.58 -8.01
CA TYR A 238 0.36 40.09 -9.32
C TYR A 238 0.81 38.63 -9.28
N LEU A 239 1.63 38.26 -8.30
CA LEU A 239 2.17 36.90 -8.16
C LEU A 239 1.15 35.90 -7.58
N LEU A 240 0.25 36.36 -6.71
CA LEU A 240 -0.66 35.56 -5.91
C LEU A 240 -2.08 36.18 -5.89
N PRO A 241 -2.75 36.24 -7.05
CA PRO A 241 -4.07 36.88 -7.17
C PRO A 241 -5.15 36.21 -6.31
N ASP A 242 -5.05 34.89 -6.10
CA ASP A 242 -6.02 34.11 -5.32
C ASP A 242 -5.94 34.40 -3.81
N LEU A 243 -4.76 34.72 -3.30
CA LEU A 243 -4.54 35.04 -1.87
C LEU A 243 -4.78 36.53 -1.57
N PHE A 244 -4.74 37.39 -2.58
CA PHE A 244 -4.92 38.85 -2.44
C PHE A 244 -5.94 39.40 -3.45
N PRO A 245 -7.23 39.04 -3.35
CA PRO A 245 -8.26 39.50 -4.29
C PRO A 245 -8.51 41.01 -4.19
N SER A 246 -8.90 41.62 -5.32
CA SER A 246 -9.07 43.07 -5.46
C SER A 246 -10.17 43.71 -4.57
N SER A 247 -11.05 42.91 -3.96
CA SER A 247 -12.24 43.37 -3.21
C SER A 247 -12.25 43.06 -1.71
N ALA A 248 -11.22 42.40 -1.16
CA ALA A 248 -11.20 42.05 0.26
C ALA A 248 -10.56 43.15 1.13
N ASP A 249 -11.16 43.40 2.29
CA ASP A 249 -10.58 44.25 3.33
C ASP A 249 -9.14 43.80 3.67
N PRO A 250 -8.20 44.73 3.90
CA PRO A 250 -6.77 44.44 4.16
C PRO A 250 -6.50 43.74 5.51
N THR A 251 -7.54 43.23 6.17
CA THR A 251 -7.49 42.67 7.53
C THR A 251 -7.20 41.17 7.59
N HIS A 252 -7.17 40.45 6.46
CA HIS A 252 -6.61 39.09 6.40
C HIS A 252 -5.07 39.18 6.39
N LYS A 253 -4.48 39.31 7.58
CA LYS A 253 -3.03 39.42 7.80
C LYS A 253 -2.31 38.10 7.52
N SER A 254 -2.00 37.81 6.25
CA SER A 254 -0.89 36.89 5.94
C SER A 254 0.41 37.55 6.40
N LYS A 255 1.17 36.90 7.28
CA LYS A 255 2.42 37.46 7.82
C LYS A 255 3.52 37.29 6.75
N LEU A 256 3.94 38.41 6.18
CA LEU A 256 5.06 38.48 5.25
C LEU A 256 6.35 38.59 6.04
N VAL A 257 7.31 37.72 5.75
CA VAL A 257 8.58 37.63 6.46
C VAL A 257 9.75 37.71 5.48
N VAL A 258 10.69 38.60 5.80
CA VAL A 258 11.96 38.79 5.09
C VAL A 258 13.05 38.86 6.14
N HIS A 259 14.10 38.05 6.04
CA HIS A 259 15.19 37.99 7.04
C HIS A 259 14.70 37.87 8.51
N GLY A 260 13.62 37.10 8.72
CA GLY A 260 13.04 36.84 10.03
C GLY A 260 12.24 37.99 10.63
N ILE A 261 12.03 39.09 9.91
CA ILE A 261 11.21 40.23 10.35
C ILE A 261 9.91 40.31 9.56
N SER A 262 8.83 40.75 10.20
CA SER A 262 7.57 40.99 9.51
C SER A 262 7.64 42.31 8.72
N VAL A 263 7.28 42.26 7.44
CA VAL A 263 7.33 43.42 6.53
C VAL A 263 5.91 43.87 6.18
N PRO A 264 5.55 45.16 6.36
CA PRO A 264 4.26 45.69 5.92
C PRO A 264 4.09 45.60 4.40
N ALA A 265 2.87 45.32 3.94
CA ALA A 265 2.59 45.13 2.51
C ALA A 265 2.64 46.45 1.70
N GLU A 266 2.60 47.60 2.37
CA GLU A 266 2.63 48.93 1.74
C GLU A 266 4.04 49.40 1.36
N VAL A 267 5.09 48.69 1.80
CA VAL A 267 6.50 49.07 1.58
C VAL A 267 6.85 49.01 0.08
N SER A 268 7.71 49.94 -0.38
CA SER A 268 8.24 49.91 -1.75
C SER A 268 9.04 48.63 -2.00
N ILE A 269 8.72 47.91 -3.07
CA ILE A 269 9.46 46.70 -3.44
C ILE A 269 10.91 47.02 -3.84
N VAL A 270 11.15 48.23 -4.36
CA VAL A 270 12.47 48.69 -4.77
C VAL A 270 13.34 48.97 -3.55
N GLU A 271 12.78 49.60 -2.52
CA GLU A 271 13.49 49.82 -1.26
C GLU A 271 13.75 48.52 -0.51
N LEU A 272 12.79 47.59 -0.54
CA LEU A 272 12.94 46.26 0.05
C LEU A 272 14.06 45.47 -0.64
N TYR A 273 14.04 45.44 -1.98
CA TYR A 273 15.09 44.81 -2.79
C TYR A 273 16.47 45.44 -2.52
N ARG A 274 16.55 46.78 -2.51
CA ARG A 274 17.83 47.47 -2.30
C ARG A 274 18.50 47.12 -0.97
N ASN A 275 17.74 46.87 0.10
CA ASN A 275 18.29 46.74 1.45
C ASN A 275 18.23 45.32 2.04
N PHE A 276 17.34 44.45 1.54
CA PHE A 276 17.07 43.12 2.09
C PHE A 276 17.30 41.98 1.08
N SER A 277 17.98 42.26 -0.04
CA SER A 277 18.49 41.18 -0.89
C SER A 277 19.57 40.38 -0.19
N TYR A 278 19.56 39.06 -0.41
CA TYR A 278 20.62 38.17 0.00
C TYR A 278 21.87 38.38 -0.87
N ALA A 279 22.97 37.74 -0.51
CA ALA A 279 24.24 37.85 -1.24
C ALA A 279 24.18 37.35 -2.69
N ASP A 280 23.22 36.47 -3.03
CA ASP A 280 22.96 36.04 -4.40
C ASP A 280 22.17 37.08 -5.23
N ASN A 281 21.87 38.21 -4.60
CA ASN A 281 21.17 39.35 -5.15
C ASN A 281 19.69 39.08 -5.52
N PHE A 282 19.11 38.03 -4.94
CA PHE A 282 17.67 37.80 -4.90
C PHE A 282 17.08 38.35 -3.60
N LEU A 283 15.89 38.93 -3.71
CA LEU A 283 15.02 39.16 -2.56
C LEU A 283 14.13 37.94 -2.35
N TYR A 284 14.14 37.37 -1.15
CA TYR A 284 13.29 36.24 -0.79
C TYR A 284 12.19 36.70 0.15
N ASN A 285 10.95 36.56 -0.30
CA ASN A 285 9.77 36.84 0.52
C ASN A 285 9.15 35.51 0.92
N THR A 286 9.02 35.29 2.22
CA THR A 286 8.32 34.13 2.78
C THR A 286 6.96 34.58 3.27
N MET A 287 5.93 33.78 3.03
CA MET A 287 4.58 34.09 3.45
C MET A 287 3.98 32.90 4.19
N GLU A 288 3.46 33.18 5.38
CA GLU A 288 2.71 32.22 6.17
C GLU A 288 1.23 32.37 5.81
N SER A 289 0.62 31.33 5.25
CA SER A 289 -0.81 31.31 4.96
C SER A 289 -1.60 31.46 6.27
N GLY A 290 -2.38 32.54 6.40
CA GLY A 290 -3.24 32.80 7.55
C GLY A 290 -4.48 31.88 7.62
N THR A 291 -4.61 30.91 6.71
CA THR A 291 -5.52 29.78 6.92
C THR A 291 -4.78 28.74 7.75
N PRO A 292 -5.37 28.19 8.83
CA PRO A 292 -4.73 27.09 9.51
C PRO A 292 -4.63 25.97 8.46
N ARG A 293 -3.41 25.69 7.99
CA ARG A 293 -3.01 24.71 6.96
C ARG A 293 -4.12 23.75 6.58
N ASP A 294 -4.86 23.95 5.49
CA ASP A 294 -5.80 22.93 5.02
C ASP A 294 -5.06 21.78 4.31
N ASP A 295 -4.12 21.21 5.06
CA ASP A 295 -3.57 19.89 4.98
C ASP A 295 -4.72 18.90 5.18
N THR A 296 -5.67 18.71 4.27
CA THR A 296 -6.66 17.63 4.47
C THR A 296 -5.96 16.28 4.36
N ALA A 297 -5.03 16.08 3.43
CA ALA A 297 -4.23 14.86 3.37
C ALA A 297 -3.15 14.79 4.47
N ALA A 298 -2.52 15.92 4.83
CA ALA A 298 -1.46 15.97 5.84
C ALA A 298 -1.96 16.18 7.28
N ARG A 299 -3.18 16.67 7.56
CA ARG A 299 -3.89 16.65 8.86
C ARG A 299 -4.66 15.36 9.07
N LEU A 300 -5.19 14.75 8.01
CA LEU A 300 -5.61 13.35 8.11
C LEU A 300 -4.39 12.47 8.42
N ALA A 301 -3.19 12.79 7.93
CA ALA A 301 -1.97 12.10 8.36
C ALA A 301 -1.46 12.56 9.75
N SER A 302 -1.51 13.85 10.08
CA SER A 302 -0.93 14.41 11.33
C SER A 302 -1.81 14.25 12.57
N ASN A 303 -3.13 14.07 12.42
CA ASN A 303 -4.03 13.80 13.54
C ASN A 303 -4.28 12.31 13.74
N VAL A 304 -4.06 11.48 12.73
CA VAL A 304 -4.26 10.03 12.85
C VAL A 304 -3.14 9.39 13.68
N GLU A 305 -1.87 9.69 13.40
CA GLU A 305 -0.77 9.03 14.11
C GLU A 305 -0.74 9.36 15.62
N PRO A 306 -0.95 10.61 16.08
CA PRO A 306 -1.04 10.91 17.51
C PRO A 306 -2.23 10.24 18.20
N LEU A 307 -3.39 10.13 17.54
CA LEU A 307 -4.57 9.45 18.09
C LEU A 307 -4.40 7.92 18.10
N LEU A 308 -3.74 7.36 17.09
CA LEU A 308 -3.34 5.95 17.08
C LEU A 308 -2.30 5.69 18.17
N ALA A 309 -1.34 6.58 18.36
CA ALA A 309 -0.36 6.52 19.44
C ALA A 309 -1.01 6.63 20.83
N GLU A 310 -1.97 7.54 21.02
CA GLU A 310 -2.78 7.67 22.24
C GLU A 310 -3.57 6.37 22.51
N THR A 311 -4.20 5.82 21.47
CA THR A 311 -4.93 4.54 21.56
C THR A 311 -4.01 3.40 21.96
N ARG A 312 -2.84 3.28 21.31
CA ARG A 312 -1.83 2.26 21.65
C ARG A 312 -1.32 2.45 23.08
N ALA A 313 -1.10 3.69 23.54
CA ALA A 313 -0.68 3.98 24.90
C ALA A 313 -1.72 3.50 25.94
N HIS A 314 -3.01 3.79 25.72
CA HIS A 314 -4.07 3.27 26.61
C HIS A 314 -4.15 1.74 26.61
N LEU A 315 -3.94 1.09 25.46
CA LEU A 315 -3.85 -0.37 25.39
C LEU A 315 -2.65 -0.92 26.16
N LEU A 316 -1.48 -0.27 26.09
CA LEU A 316 -0.30 -0.62 26.90
C LEU A 316 -0.56 -0.45 28.40
N HIS A 317 -1.33 0.57 28.79
CA HIS A 317 -1.73 0.81 30.17
C HIS A 317 -2.92 -0.05 30.65
N LYS A 318 -3.40 -0.99 29.82
CA LYS A 318 -4.54 -1.88 30.11
C LYS A 318 -5.86 -1.14 30.37
N GLU A 319 -6.09 -0.02 29.67
CA GLU A 319 -7.30 0.81 29.76
C GLU A 319 -8.14 0.70 28.46
N PRO A 320 -8.85 -0.42 28.21
CA PRO A 320 -9.53 -0.66 26.93
C PRO A 320 -10.66 0.34 26.63
N ASP A 321 -11.34 0.84 27.65
CA ASP A 321 -12.43 1.82 27.48
C ASP A 321 -11.91 3.19 27.00
N ARG A 322 -10.74 3.62 27.51
CA ARG A 322 -10.08 4.85 27.09
C ARG A 322 -9.46 4.69 25.71
N ALA A 323 -8.86 3.53 25.43
CA ALA A 323 -8.40 3.18 24.09
C ALA A 323 -9.55 3.23 23.06
N ARG A 324 -10.74 2.74 23.43
CA ARG A 324 -11.93 2.91 22.58
C ARG A 324 -12.26 4.37 22.35
N ALA A 325 -12.30 5.17 23.41
CA ALA A 325 -12.65 6.59 23.31
C ALA A 325 -11.67 7.37 22.42
N SER A 326 -10.37 7.09 22.50
CA SER A 326 -9.37 7.68 21.61
C SER A 326 -9.49 7.16 20.17
N PHE A 327 -9.73 5.86 19.98
CA PHE A 327 -9.88 5.25 18.66
C PHE A 327 -11.09 5.79 17.89
N LEU A 328 -12.21 6.01 18.57
CA LEU A 328 -13.43 6.57 17.97
C LEU A 328 -13.33 8.06 17.60
N ARG A 329 -12.24 8.74 17.98
CA ARG A 329 -11.95 10.12 17.56
C ARG A 329 -11.24 10.19 16.20
N LEU A 330 -10.87 9.04 15.60
CA LEU A 330 -10.22 9.01 14.29
C LEU A 330 -11.16 9.48 13.16
N PRO A 331 -10.67 10.21 12.15
CA PRO A 331 -11.46 10.67 11.01
C PRO A 331 -11.71 9.54 10.00
N GLU A 332 -12.84 9.60 9.28
CA GLU A 332 -13.19 8.63 8.21
C GLU A 332 -13.26 7.16 8.69
N LEU A 333 -13.70 6.93 9.92
CA LEU A 333 -13.72 5.61 10.57
C LEU A 333 -14.34 4.51 9.68
N GLU A 334 -15.52 4.71 9.11
CA GLU A 334 -16.21 3.63 8.40
C GLU A 334 -15.53 3.23 7.07
N SER A 335 -14.92 4.17 6.34
CA SER A 335 -14.22 3.88 5.07
C SER A 335 -12.81 3.31 5.30
N ARG A 336 -12.15 3.65 6.42
CA ARG A 336 -10.76 3.25 6.74
C ARG A 336 -10.63 2.25 7.88
N ARG A 337 -11.73 1.70 8.39
CA ARG A 337 -11.76 0.84 9.60
C ARG A 337 -10.69 -0.24 9.65
N LYS A 338 -10.52 -1.00 8.56
CA LYS A 338 -9.55 -2.11 8.49
C LYS A 338 -8.12 -1.59 8.56
N SER A 339 -7.81 -0.52 7.85
CA SER A 339 -6.47 0.09 7.85
C SER A 339 -6.08 0.65 9.22
N TYR A 340 -7.02 1.25 9.96
CA TYR A 340 -6.75 1.76 11.31
C TYR A 340 -6.62 0.64 12.35
N LEU A 341 -7.45 -0.40 12.26
CA LEU A 341 -7.31 -1.59 13.12
C LEU A 341 -5.96 -2.29 12.86
N GLU A 342 -5.55 -2.41 11.59
CA GLU A 342 -4.23 -2.92 11.21
C GLU A 342 -3.11 -2.05 11.76
N ALA A 343 -3.16 -0.73 11.55
CA ALA A 343 -2.14 0.19 12.06
C ALA A 343 -2.06 0.18 13.60
N THR A 344 -3.19 0.08 14.29
CA THR A 344 -3.23 0.09 15.77
C THR A 344 -2.65 -1.20 16.34
N LEU A 345 -3.06 -2.35 15.80
CA LEU A 345 -2.82 -3.65 16.44
C LEU A 345 -1.59 -4.36 15.90
N ARG A 346 -1.27 -4.24 14.61
CA ARG A 346 -0.32 -5.14 13.92
C ARG A 346 1.07 -5.14 14.55
N ASP A 347 1.72 -3.99 14.61
CA ASP A 347 3.15 -3.90 14.95
C ASP A 347 3.39 -4.10 16.46
N PHE A 348 2.48 -3.61 17.29
CA PHE A 348 2.53 -3.76 18.76
C PHE A 348 2.15 -5.18 19.22
N TYR A 349 1.18 -5.80 18.55
CA TYR A 349 0.91 -7.21 18.78
C TYR A 349 2.08 -8.07 18.30
N ALA A 350 2.68 -7.77 17.13
CA ALA A 350 3.82 -8.53 16.62
C ALA A 350 5.07 -8.47 17.52
N SER A 351 5.30 -7.32 18.16
CA SER A 351 6.36 -7.13 19.15
C SER A 351 6.02 -7.76 20.52
N GLY A 352 4.79 -8.25 20.72
CA GLY A 352 4.34 -8.88 21.97
C GLY A 352 4.14 -7.88 23.12
N LEU A 353 3.87 -6.61 22.79
CA LEU A 353 3.68 -5.54 23.78
C LEU A 353 2.27 -5.52 24.38
N PHE A 354 1.29 -6.06 23.65
CA PHE A 354 -0.10 -6.07 24.09
C PHE A 354 -0.51 -7.42 24.68
N ASP A 355 -1.19 -7.37 25.82
CA ASP A 355 -1.88 -8.52 26.40
C ASP A 355 -3.12 -8.86 25.57
N ILE A 356 -3.22 -10.11 25.08
CA ILE A 356 -4.36 -10.58 24.29
C ILE A 356 -5.71 -10.32 24.97
N PRO A 357 -5.89 -10.56 26.29
CA PRO A 357 -7.17 -10.27 26.95
C PRO A 357 -7.58 -8.80 26.85
N VAL A 358 -6.63 -7.87 26.97
CA VAL A 358 -6.89 -6.43 26.84
C VAL A 358 -7.32 -6.07 25.41
N LEU A 359 -6.66 -6.66 24.40
CA LEU A 359 -7.04 -6.46 23.01
C LEU A 359 -8.45 -6.99 22.72
N LEU A 360 -8.78 -8.18 23.24
CA LEU A 360 -10.11 -8.77 23.05
C LEU A 360 -11.19 -7.91 23.75
N THR A 361 -10.92 -7.39 24.95
CA THR A 361 -11.83 -6.45 25.63
C THR A 361 -12.00 -5.14 24.85
N PHE A 362 -10.92 -4.59 24.28
CA PHE A 362 -11.00 -3.42 23.41
C PHE A 362 -11.85 -3.70 22.16
N LEU A 363 -11.64 -4.84 21.49
CA LEU A 363 -12.44 -5.23 20.32
C LEU A 363 -13.92 -5.46 20.65
N GLU A 364 -14.21 -6.00 21.83
CA GLU A 364 -15.58 -6.18 22.33
C GLU A 364 -16.27 -4.83 22.58
N ALA A 365 -15.51 -3.82 22.98
CA ALA A 365 -16.05 -2.50 23.30
C ALA A 365 -16.39 -1.66 22.06
N LEU A 366 -15.97 -2.06 20.85
CA LEU A 366 -16.19 -1.30 19.61
C LEU A 366 -17.69 -1.22 19.21
N PRO A 367 -18.11 -0.19 18.46
CA PRO A 367 -19.53 0.15 18.28
C PRO A 367 -20.35 -0.87 17.49
N SER A 368 -19.71 -1.66 16.62
CA SER A 368 -20.38 -2.65 15.78
C SER A 368 -19.54 -3.91 15.67
N TRP A 369 -20.21 -5.05 15.55
CA TRP A 369 -19.56 -6.36 15.42
C TRP A 369 -18.68 -6.49 14.18
N HIS A 370 -18.91 -5.67 13.13
CA HIS A 370 -18.04 -5.65 11.96
C HIS A 370 -16.62 -5.22 12.33
N TRP A 371 -16.49 -4.24 13.23
CA TRP A 371 -15.20 -3.78 13.75
C TRP A 371 -14.51 -4.85 14.59
N THR A 372 -15.28 -5.51 15.46
CA THR A 372 -14.79 -6.62 16.28
C THR A 372 -14.28 -7.76 15.39
N LEU A 373 -15.02 -8.14 14.34
CA LEU A 373 -14.63 -9.19 13.41
C LEU A 373 -13.41 -8.82 12.56
N ASP A 374 -13.33 -7.59 12.05
CA ASP A 374 -12.17 -7.09 11.31
C ASP A 374 -10.92 -7.07 12.21
N GLY A 375 -11.06 -6.63 13.46
CA GLY A 375 -9.97 -6.65 14.45
C GLY A 375 -9.51 -8.07 14.81
N CYS A 376 -10.45 -9.01 14.97
CA CYS A 376 -10.12 -10.42 15.15
C CYS A 376 -9.34 -10.99 13.96
N ALA A 377 -9.67 -10.59 12.73
CA ALA A 377 -8.94 -11.00 11.53
C ALA A 377 -7.50 -10.47 11.53
N VAL A 378 -7.28 -9.21 11.94
CA VAL A 378 -5.93 -8.64 12.11
C VAL A 378 -5.14 -9.46 13.14
N LEU A 379 -5.70 -9.71 14.32
CA LEU A 379 -5.04 -10.51 15.36
C LEU A 379 -4.71 -11.93 14.89
N HIS A 380 -5.64 -12.58 14.18
CA HIS A 380 -5.42 -13.92 13.63
C HIS A 380 -4.30 -13.92 12.60
N ASN A 381 -4.30 -12.99 11.65
CA ASN A 381 -3.30 -12.91 10.58
C ASN A 381 -1.89 -12.69 11.14
N VAL A 382 -1.75 -11.77 12.09
CA VAL A 382 -0.47 -11.50 12.75
C VAL A 382 -0.02 -12.71 13.58
N SER A 383 -0.93 -13.32 14.35
CA SER A 383 -0.63 -14.55 15.10
C SER A 383 -0.22 -15.71 14.19
N SER A 384 -0.86 -15.85 13.03
CA SER A 384 -0.56 -16.88 12.03
C SER A 384 0.84 -16.65 11.44
N ALA A 385 1.15 -15.41 11.03
CA ALA A 385 2.45 -15.03 10.49
C ALA A 385 3.60 -15.28 11.48
N LEU A 386 3.42 -14.93 12.76
CA LEU A 386 4.45 -15.11 13.79
C LEU A 386 4.65 -16.57 14.19
N ARG A 387 3.63 -17.41 14.01
CA ARG A 387 3.71 -18.86 14.27
C ARG A 387 4.24 -19.64 13.07
N ALA A 388 4.22 -19.07 11.87
CA ALA A 388 4.72 -19.73 10.67
C ALA A 388 6.18 -20.20 10.89
N PRO A 389 6.51 -21.46 10.54
CA PRO A 389 7.87 -21.93 10.60
C PRO A 389 8.73 -21.10 9.64
N SER A 390 9.84 -20.54 10.12
CA SER A 390 10.80 -19.86 9.24
C SER A 390 11.35 -20.89 8.26
N SER A 391 11.35 -20.57 6.97
CA SER A 391 11.74 -21.44 5.84
C SER A 391 13.16 -22.05 5.91
N GLY A 392 13.94 -21.76 6.96
CA GLY A 392 15.27 -22.33 7.22
C GLY A 392 15.38 -23.23 8.46
N ALA A 393 14.31 -23.49 9.22
CA ALA A 393 14.37 -24.37 10.40
C ALA A 393 14.23 -25.86 10.03
N GLY A 394 15.08 -26.32 9.11
CA GLY A 394 15.20 -27.73 8.75
C GLY A 394 15.89 -28.52 9.86
N GLY A 395 15.11 -29.20 10.70
CA GLY A 395 15.56 -30.38 11.46
C GLY A 395 16.02 -30.15 12.90
N GLY A 396 15.32 -30.79 13.85
CA GLY A 396 15.78 -31.01 15.23
C GLY A 396 14.94 -30.33 16.32
N GLY A 397 15.00 -30.83 17.56
CA GLY A 397 14.19 -30.37 18.69
C GLY A 397 14.44 -28.93 19.18
N ASN A 398 15.36 -28.19 18.55
CA ASN A 398 15.41 -26.73 18.66
C ASN A 398 14.14 -26.08 18.08
N ALA A 399 13.52 -26.70 17.07
CA ALA A 399 12.26 -26.23 16.49
C ALA A 399 11.10 -26.33 17.49
N LEU A 400 11.03 -27.42 18.27
CA LEU A 400 9.98 -27.57 19.29
C LEU A 400 10.11 -26.55 20.41
N ARG A 401 11.34 -26.28 20.90
CA ARG A 401 11.57 -25.25 21.93
C ARG A 401 11.28 -23.85 21.40
N ALA A 402 11.63 -23.57 20.14
CA ALA A 402 11.32 -22.30 19.49
C ALA A 402 9.80 -22.11 19.30
N LEU A 403 9.09 -23.17 18.92
CA LEU A 403 7.63 -23.18 18.79
C LEU A 403 6.94 -22.96 20.15
N GLU A 404 7.42 -23.63 21.19
CA GLU A 404 6.94 -23.43 22.57
C GLU A 404 7.10 -21.97 23.00
N ALA A 405 8.27 -21.37 22.78
CA ALA A 405 8.52 -19.96 23.11
C ALA A 405 7.60 -19.00 22.34
N ARG A 406 7.27 -19.30 21.08
CA ARG A 406 6.33 -18.51 20.27
C ARG A 406 4.89 -18.64 20.75
N GLN A 407 4.43 -19.85 21.07
CA GLN A 407 3.07 -20.07 21.59
C GLN A 407 2.85 -19.41 22.95
N ARG A 408 3.87 -19.35 23.81
CA ARG A 408 3.79 -18.60 25.08
C ARG A 408 3.51 -17.11 24.88
N LYS A 409 3.96 -16.53 23.77
CA LYS A 409 3.71 -15.13 23.42
C LYS A 409 2.35 -14.92 22.75
N PHE A 410 1.86 -15.91 22.01
CA PHE A 410 0.66 -15.79 21.17
C PHE A 410 -0.32 -16.96 21.40
N PRO A 411 -0.97 -17.04 22.58
CA PRO A 411 -1.91 -18.11 22.89
C PRO A 411 -3.16 -18.05 22.00
N GLN A 412 -3.64 -19.21 21.57
CA GLN A 412 -4.81 -19.30 20.68
C GLN A 412 -6.14 -19.45 21.44
N LEU A 413 -6.10 -20.01 22.64
CA LEU A 413 -7.29 -20.31 23.43
C LEU A 413 -8.14 -19.07 23.78
N PRO A 414 -7.57 -17.89 24.11
CA PRO A 414 -8.37 -16.70 24.41
C PRO A 414 -9.24 -16.26 23.23
N LEU A 415 -8.68 -16.29 22.00
CA LEU A 415 -9.43 -15.94 20.80
C LEU A 415 -10.55 -16.96 20.52
N ALA A 416 -10.32 -18.24 20.81
CA ALA A 416 -11.36 -19.27 20.68
C ALA A 416 -12.54 -19.00 21.63
N PHE A 417 -12.28 -18.79 22.92
CA PHE A 417 -13.34 -18.45 23.88
C PHE A 417 -14.06 -17.15 23.50
N PHE A 418 -13.32 -16.16 23.02
CA PHE A 418 -13.89 -14.90 22.56
C PHE A 418 -14.82 -15.09 21.37
N LEU A 419 -14.42 -15.84 20.34
CA LEU A 419 -15.27 -16.15 19.19
C LEU A 419 -16.51 -16.95 19.62
N LEU A 420 -16.37 -17.93 20.51
CA LEU A 420 -17.51 -18.69 21.03
C LEU A 420 -18.51 -17.80 21.76
N LYS A 421 -18.02 -16.91 22.64
CA LYS A 421 -18.85 -15.89 23.30
C LYS A 421 -19.51 -14.97 22.29
N LEU A 422 -18.74 -14.45 21.33
CA LEU A 422 -19.23 -13.52 20.31
C LEU A 422 -20.35 -14.15 19.49
N MET A 423 -20.17 -15.38 18.98
CA MET A 423 -21.19 -16.10 18.22
C MET A 423 -22.51 -16.28 18.97
N SER A 424 -22.48 -16.38 20.31
CA SER A 424 -23.69 -16.49 21.14
C SER A 424 -24.52 -15.20 21.19
N HIS A 425 -23.92 -14.05 20.84
CA HIS A 425 -24.56 -12.73 20.85
C HIS A 425 -24.83 -12.16 19.45
N LEU A 426 -24.38 -12.84 18.39
CA LEU A 426 -24.54 -12.39 17.01
C LEU A 426 -25.75 -13.06 16.34
N GLU A 427 -26.35 -12.34 15.39
CA GLU A 427 -27.45 -12.81 14.54
C GLU A 427 -27.15 -12.53 13.06
N GLY A 428 -27.87 -13.18 12.15
CA GLY A 428 -27.76 -12.95 10.71
C GLY A 428 -26.35 -13.11 10.13
N SER A 429 -25.92 -12.17 9.29
CA SER A 429 -24.65 -12.22 8.54
C SER A 429 -23.41 -12.19 9.44
N ALA A 430 -23.51 -11.50 10.57
CA ALA A 430 -22.46 -11.38 11.57
C ALA A 430 -22.07 -12.72 12.14
N ARG A 431 -23.10 -13.49 12.56
CA ARG A 431 -22.94 -14.80 13.15
C ARG A 431 -22.33 -15.77 12.15
N VAL A 432 -22.80 -15.75 10.90
CA VAL A 432 -22.26 -16.61 9.84
C VAL A 432 -20.77 -16.34 9.57
N ARG A 433 -20.36 -15.07 9.60
CA ARG A 433 -18.93 -14.69 9.45
C ARG A 433 -18.11 -15.09 10.68
N ALA A 434 -18.62 -14.91 11.89
CA ALA A 434 -17.96 -15.37 13.10
C ALA A 434 -17.82 -16.90 13.14
N GLU A 435 -18.85 -17.63 12.68
CA GLU A 435 -18.82 -19.08 12.52
C GLU A 435 -17.80 -19.52 11.46
N SER A 436 -17.67 -18.80 10.34
CA SER A 436 -16.62 -19.12 9.36
C SER A 436 -15.22 -18.94 9.96
N TYR A 437 -14.99 -17.89 10.76
CA TYR A 437 -13.74 -17.71 11.52
C TYR A 437 -13.51 -18.80 12.56
N TRP A 438 -14.57 -19.23 13.26
CA TRP A 438 -14.50 -20.33 14.21
C TRP A 438 -13.96 -21.61 13.58
N TYR A 439 -14.50 -22.00 12.41
CA TYR A 439 -14.02 -23.18 11.68
C TYR A 439 -12.66 -22.94 10.99
N ALA A 440 -12.44 -21.78 10.39
CA ALA A 440 -11.23 -21.47 9.63
C ALA A 440 -9.99 -21.28 10.51
N TRP A 441 -10.13 -20.69 11.70
CA TRP A 441 -9.01 -20.23 12.53
C TRP A 441 -8.74 -21.12 13.74
N VAL A 442 -9.80 -21.63 14.38
CA VAL A 442 -9.69 -22.46 15.60
C VAL A 442 -9.65 -23.95 15.25
N SER A 443 -8.65 -24.66 15.75
CA SER A 443 -8.52 -26.11 15.51
C SER A 443 -9.70 -26.88 16.11
N PRO A 444 -10.05 -28.07 15.56
CA PRO A 444 -11.10 -28.91 16.13
C PRO A 444 -10.86 -29.21 17.62
N THR A 445 -9.60 -29.43 17.99
CA THR A 445 -9.16 -29.61 19.37
C THR A 445 -9.54 -28.42 20.25
N LEU A 446 -9.12 -27.20 19.89
CA LEU A 446 -9.37 -26.00 20.70
C LEU A 446 -10.85 -25.63 20.73
N ARG A 447 -11.61 -25.93 19.66
CA ARG A 447 -13.07 -25.77 19.64
C ARG A 447 -13.75 -26.70 20.63
N ALA A 448 -13.39 -27.98 20.63
CA ALA A 448 -13.92 -28.95 21.60
C ALA A 448 -13.54 -28.55 23.04
N VAL A 449 -12.34 -28.04 23.28
CA VAL A 449 -11.94 -27.50 24.59
C VAL A 449 -12.82 -26.33 25.00
N ALA A 450 -12.99 -25.33 24.13
CA ALA A 450 -13.78 -24.13 24.44
C ALA A 450 -15.27 -24.46 24.64
N SER A 451 -15.80 -25.44 23.92
CA SER A 451 -17.17 -25.95 24.07
C SER A 451 -17.33 -27.00 25.19
N GLY A 452 -16.26 -27.37 25.89
CA GLY A 452 -16.30 -28.38 26.97
C GLY A 452 -16.57 -29.81 26.51
N GLN A 453 -16.36 -30.12 25.23
CA GLN A 453 -16.58 -31.45 24.66
C GLN A 453 -15.44 -32.43 25.00
N PRO A 454 -15.75 -33.73 25.15
CA PRO A 454 -14.74 -34.76 25.34
C PRO A 454 -13.88 -34.95 24.08
N LEU A 455 -12.60 -35.26 24.29
CA LEU A 455 -11.57 -35.45 23.27
C LEU A 455 -10.98 -36.87 23.34
N GLU A 456 -10.53 -37.39 22.20
CA GLU A 456 -9.72 -38.59 22.10
C GLU A 456 -8.29 -38.21 21.66
N LEU A 457 -7.28 -38.77 22.34
CA LEU A 457 -5.87 -38.48 22.09
C LEU A 457 -5.24 -39.71 21.44
N LYS A 458 -4.76 -39.57 20.20
CA LYS A 458 -4.20 -40.66 19.40
C LYS A 458 -2.76 -40.37 19.04
N ILE A 459 -1.81 -41.26 19.34
CA ILE A 459 -0.41 -41.07 18.96
C ILE A 459 -0.14 -41.62 17.54
N LEU A 460 0.65 -40.90 16.74
CA LEU A 460 0.84 -41.13 15.30
C LEU A 460 2.00 -42.06 14.88
N SER A 461 2.69 -42.76 15.79
CA SER A 461 3.99 -43.39 15.48
C SER A 461 3.94 -44.87 15.04
N ARG A 462 4.68 -45.24 13.96
CA ARG A 462 5.91 -46.10 14.02
C ARG A 462 6.81 -46.08 12.75
N THR A 463 8.12 -46.06 13.01
CA THR A 463 9.33 -46.18 12.14
C THR A 463 9.92 -44.90 11.54
N GLY A 464 11.19 -44.68 11.86
CA GLY A 464 12.00 -43.59 11.37
C GLY A 464 12.49 -43.84 9.93
N ARG A 465 12.63 -42.74 9.20
CA ARG A 465 13.35 -42.55 7.93
C ARG A 465 12.68 -42.83 6.58
N SER A 466 11.48 -43.39 6.45
CA SER A 466 10.93 -43.56 5.07
C SER A 466 9.41 -43.65 4.88
N GLU A 467 8.57 -43.68 5.91
CA GLU A 467 7.14 -43.98 5.72
C GLU A 467 6.18 -43.09 6.51
N TYR A 468 6.51 -41.81 6.74
CA TYR A 468 5.43 -40.84 6.94
C TYR A 468 4.83 -40.53 5.55
N ARG A 469 4.00 -41.45 5.04
CA ARG A 469 2.95 -41.06 4.10
C ARG A 469 1.87 -40.40 4.94
N GLN A 470 1.57 -39.15 4.63
CA GLN A 470 0.53 -38.35 5.25
C GLN A 470 -0.76 -39.18 5.42
N GLY A 471 -1.18 -39.47 6.67
CA GLY A 471 -2.53 -39.95 6.95
C GLY A 471 -2.82 -41.45 6.96
N ASP A 472 -1.93 -42.34 7.40
CA ASP A 472 -2.32 -43.74 7.67
C ASP A 472 -3.04 -43.86 9.04
N SER A 473 -4.36 -43.61 9.07
CA SER A 473 -5.19 -43.71 10.29
C SER A 473 -5.23 -45.12 10.90
N SER A 474 -4.80 -46.13 10.14
CA SER A 474 -4.74 -47.53 10.58
C SER A 474 -3.64 -47.81 11.60
N LYS A 475 -2.72 -46.86 11.82
CA LYS A 475 -1.54 -47.00 12.71
C LYS A 475 -1.60 -46.14 13.98
N GLU A 476 -2.74 -45.51 14.26
CA GLU A 476 -2.91 -44.65 15.42
C GLU A 476 -3.22 -45.43 16.71
N GLU A 477 -2.67 -45.00 17.85
CA GLU A 477 -2.88 -45.65 19.16
C GLU A 477 -3.55 -44.71 20.15
N ILE A 478 -4.58 -45.19 20.84
CA ILE A 478 -5.48 -44.34 21.64
C ILE A 478 -5.04 -44.29 23.10
N LEU A 479 -4.83 -43.09 23.65
CA LEU A 479 -4.58 -42.88 25.08
C LEU A 479 -5.84 -43.16 25.90
N TYR A 480 -5.73 -43.99 26.92
CA TYR A 480 -6.86 -44.33 27.76
C TYR A 480 -6.48 -44.57 29.23
N ALA A 481 -7.46 -44.39 30.11
CA ALA A 481 -7.39 -44.75 31.52
C ALA A 481 -7.93 -46.18 31.72
N PRO A 482 -7.09 -47.17 32.09
CA PRO A 482 -7.52 -48.53 32.36
C PRO A 482 -8.41 -48.62 33.62
N GLY A 483 -9.30 -49.62 33.67
CA GLY A 483 -10.10 -49.91 34.87
C GLY A 483 -9.26 -50.40 36.05
N ASN A 484 -9.88 -51.10 37.01
CA ASN A 484 -9.23 -51.51 38.27
C ASN A 484 -7.91 -52.29 38.06
N ALA A 485 -7.78 -53.05 36.97
CA ALA A 485 -6.55 -53.77 36.61
C ALA A 485 -5.34 -52.87 36.28
N GLY A 486 -5.54 -51.57 36.08
CA GLY A 486 -4.47 -50.61 35.81
C GLY A 486 -4.06 -49.75 37.01
N THR A 487 -4.61 -50.03 38.18
CA THR A 487 -4.28 -49.34 39.45
C THR A 487 -2.82 -49.60 39.79
N PHE A 488 -2.06 -48.54 40.09
CA PHE A 488 -0.68 -48.65 40.53
C PHE A 488 -0.61 -48.68 42.07
N ASP A 489 -1.31 -47.74 42.71
CA ASP A 489 -1.54 -47.70 44.16
C ASP A 489 -2.86 -46.98 44.48
N ASN A 490 -3.09 -46.64 45.75
CA ASN A 490 -4.30 -45.95 46.20
C ASN A 490 -4.49 -44.58 45.51
N ASP A 491 -3.39 -43.90 45.19
CA ASP A 491 -3.40 -42.52 44.72
C ASP A 491 -3.22 -42.42 43.19
N ARG A 492 -2.80 -43.49 42.52
CA ARG A 492 -2.33 -43.47 41.13
C ARG A 492 -2.80 -44.65 40.30
N ARG A 493 -3.11 -44.37 39.04
CA ARG A 493 -3.45 -45.38 38.02
C ARG A 493 -2.59 -45.14 36.78
N ASN A 494 -2.18 -46.22 36.12
CA ASN A 494 -1.36 -46.11 34.91
C ASN A 494 -2.17 -45.48 33.77
N ALA A 495 -1.57 -44.58 32.99
CA ALA A 495 -2.08 -44.19 31.67
C ALA A 495 -1.42 -45.07 30.60
N LEU A 496 -2.22 -45.59 29.65
CA LEU A 496 -1.74 -46.52 28.62
C LEU A 496 -2.22 -46.10 27.24
N CYS A 497 -1.51 -46.52 26.20
CA CYS A 497 -1.97 -46.46 24.82
C CYS A 497 -2.50 -47.82 24.37
N TRP A 498 -3.68 -47.83 23.74
CA TRP A 498 -4.29 -49.01 23.13
C TRP A 498 -3.82 -49.12 21.68
N VAL A 499 -3.23 -50.27 21.35
CA VAL A 499 -2.81 -50.64 19.99
C VAL A 499 -3.99 -51.37 19.36
N GLY A 500 -4.69 -50.72 18.42
CA GLY A 500 -5.84 -51.30 17.74
C GLY A 500 -5.49 -52.59 17.00
N GLU A 501 -6.38 -53.60 17.05
CA GLU A 501 -6.30 -54.77 16.18
C GLU A 501 -7.11 -54.51 14.90
N ARG A 502 -6.56 -54.93 13.76
CA ARG A 502 -7.25 -54.92 12.46
C ARG A 502 -8.39 -55.93 12.51
N ALA A 503 -9.63 -55.50 12.22
CA ALA A 503 -10.66 -56.45 11.81
C ALA A 503 -10.33 -56.88 10.38
N GLU A 504 -10.07 -58.17 10.15
CA GLU A 504 -9.90 -58.69 8.80
C GLU A 504 -11.22 -58.49 8.02
N GLY A 505 -11.19 -57.63 7.00
CA GLY A 505 -12.30 -57.48 6.04
C GLY A 505 -13.22 -56.26 6.19
N SER A 506 -12.94 -55.28 7.05
CA SER A 506 -13.72 -54.01 7.10
C SER A 506 -13.04 -52.88 6.32
N GLU A 507 -13.79 -52.19 5.45
CA GLU A 507 -13.32 -51.02 4.66
C GLU A 507 -13.06 -49.75 5.50
N SER A 508 -13.39 -49.74 6.80
CA SER A 508 -13.16 -48.58 7.67
C SER A 508 -11.71 -48.52 8.17
N GLU A 509 -10.99 -47.44 7.85
CA GLU A 509 -9.57 -47.22 8.17
C GLU A 509 -9.27 -46.83 9.64
N GLU A 510 -10.19 -47.02 10.59
CA GLU A 510 -10.01 -46.60 11.99
C GLU A 510 -9.51 -47.73 12.92
N ALA A 511 -8.60 -47.39 13.84
CA ALA A 511 -8.23 -48.27 14.95
C ALA A 511 -9.46 -48.60 15.81
N ALA A 512 -9.99 -49.82 15.68
CA ALA A 512 -11.23 -50.21 16.36
C ALA A 512 -11.03 -50.32 17.88
N TRP A 513 -11.61 -49.38 18.62
CA TRP A 513 -11.81 -49.56 20.06
C TRP A 513 -12.76 -50.75 20.26
N PRO A 514 -12.48 -51.71 21.17
CA PRO A 514 -13.32 -52.88 21.32
C PRO A 514 -14.76 -52.49 21.68
N GLN A 515 -15.75 -52.98 20.92
CA GLN A 515 -17.17 -52.65 21.13
C GLN A 515 -17.65 -53.01 22.56
N ASP A 516 -17.09 -54.07 23.14
CA ASP A 516 -17.41 -54.53 24.51
C ASP A 516 -16.79 -53.66 25.62
N LYS A 517 -15.91 -52.72 25.28
CA LYS A 517 -15.21 -51.87 26.25
C LYS A 517 -15.81 -50.48 26.28
N ASP A 518 -16.13 -50.03 27.48
CA ASP A 518 -16.53 -48.64 27.77
C ASP A 518 -15.58 -47.62 27.13
N ARG A 519 -16.09 -46.91 26.10
CA ARG A 519 -15.35 -45.91 25.32
C ARG A 519 -15.06 -44.64 26.12
N ALA A 520 -15.80 -44.37 27.20
CA ALA A 520 -15.52 -43.22 28.07
C ALA A 520 -14.14 -43.30 28.74
N LYS A 521 -13.52 -44.48 28.78
CA LYS A 521 -12.13 -44.68 29.26
C LYS A 521 -11.07 -44.07 28.35
N ALA A 522 -11.38 -43.92 27.06
CA ALA A 522 -10.52 -43.30 26.05
C ALA A 522 -10.76 -41.79 25.90
N GLN A 523 -11.79 -41.26 26.57
CA GLN A 523 -12.20 -39.87 26.46
C GLN A 523 -11.58 -39.03 27.58
N TRP A 524 -11.12 -37.85 27.21
CA TRP A 524 -10.45 -36.89 28.08
C TRP A 524 -11.08 -35.50 27.94
N ARG A 525 -11.12 -34.72 29.01
CA ARG A 525 -11.44 -33.29 28.98
C ARG A 525 -10.16 -32.51 29.23
N LEU A 526 -9.85 -31.57 28.36
CA LEU A 526 -8.77 -30.62 28.56
C LEU A 526 -9.36 -29.39 29.24
N ILE A 527 -9.11 -29.24 30.54
CA ILE A 527 -9.62 -28.14 31.36
C ILE A 527 -8.54 -27.05 31.41
N PRO A 528 -8.80 -25.82 30.90
CA PRO A 528 -7.84 -24.73 30.99
C PRO A 528 -7.48 -24.44 32.45
N SER A 529 -6.19 -24.38 32.77
CA SER A 529 -5.74 -23.99 34.11
C SER A 529 -5.76 -22.46 34.30
N ASP A 530 -5.70 -21.73 33.19
CA ASP A 530 -5.83 -20.29 33.08
C ASP A 530 -6.46 -20.00 31.71
N VAL A 531 -7.46 -19.12 31.66
CA VAL A 531 -8.18 -18.73 30.43
C VAL A 531 -7.26 -18.02 29.44
N HIS A 532 -6.14 -17.47 29.93
CA HIS A 532 -5.19 -16.67 29.15
C HIS A 532 -4.00 -17.47 28.60
N THR A 533 -3.87 -18.75 28.96
CA THR A 533 -2.73 -19.58 28.54
C THR A 533 -3.20 -20.89 27.91
N ASP A 534 -2.40 -21.44 27.00
CA ASP A 534 -2.65 -22.76 26.40
C ASP A 534 -2.20 -23.91 27.35
N THR A 535 -2.45 -23.76 28.66
CA THR A 535 -2.09 -24.76 29.69
C THR A 535 -3.34 -25.43 30.24
N PHE A 536 -3.37 -26.75 30.20
CA PHE A 536 -4.53 -27.60 30.48
C PHE A 536 -4.24 -28.65 31.55
N LEU A 537 -5.26 -28.98 32.32
CA LEU A 537 -5.36 -30.21 33.09
C LEU A 537 -6.12 -31.23 32.24
N LEU A 538 -5.54 -32.41 32.02
CA LEU A 538 -6.19 -33.48 31.27
C LEU A 538 -6.95 -34.38 32.24
N GLN A 539 -8.27 -34.32 32.23
CA GLN A 539 -9.14 -35.12 33.11
C GLN A 539 -9.74 -36.29 32.34
N SER A 540 -9.69 -37.50 32.90
CA SER A 540 -10.41 -38.65 32.33
C SER A 540 -11.92 -38.46 32.49
N VAL A 541 -12.70 -38.63 31.42
CA VAL A 541 -14.17 -38.53 31.48
C VAL A 541 -14.77 -39.61 32.38
N ARG A 542 -14.23 -40.83 32.33
CA ARG A 542 -14.81 -41.97 33.06
C ARG A 542 -14.55 -41.93 34.56
N PHE A 543 -13.37 -41.49 34.97
CA PHE A 543 -12.91 -41.59 36.37
C PHE A 543 -12.73 -40.23 37.05
N GLU A 544 -12.82 -39.13 36.31
CA GLU A 544 -12.57 -37.76 36.81
C GLU A 544 -11.16 -37.53 37.38
N GLU A 545 -10.23 -38.43 37.06
CA GLU A 545 -8.83 -38.42 37.48
C GLU A 545 -7.97 -37.61 36.50
N TYR A 546 -6.92 -36.94 36.98
CA TYR A 546 -6.08 -36.04 36.16
C TYR A 546 -4.76 -36.67 35.71
N LEU A 547 -4.42 -36.56 34.43
CA LEU A 547 -3.13 -37.00 33.90
C LEU A 547 -1.99 -36.14 34.45
N TYR A 548 -0.95 -36.75 34.99
CA TYR A 548 0.22 -36.04 35.50
C TYR A 548 1.52 -36.84 35.31
N SER A 549 2.65 -36.12 35.30
CA SER A 549 3.98 -36.73 35.22
C SER A 549 4.63 -36.78 36.61
N ALA A 550 4.96 -37.98 37.09
CA ALA A 550 5.46 -38.18 38.46
C ALA A 550 6.99 -38.01 38.59
N ASP A 551 7.44 -37.22 39.57
CA ASP A 551 8.87 -36.91 39.83
C ASP A 551 9.76 -38.12 40.12
N TYR A 552 9.22 -39.12 40.81
CA TYR A 552 9.96 -40.25 41.35
C TYR A 552 9.90 -41.51 40.46
N ALA A 553 9.13 -41.47 39.37
CA ALA A 553 8.93 -42.60 38.47
C ALA A 553 9.84 -42.52 37.24
N LYS A 554 11.13 -42.26 37.43
CA LYS A 554 12.14 -42.36 36.38
C LYS A 554 12.30 -43.83 35.97
N PHE A 555 11.53 -44.25 34.99
CA PHE A 555 11.56 -45.56 34.36
C PHE A 555 12.92 -45.81 33.69
N LYS A 556 13.28 -47.10 33.62
CA LYS A 556 14.51 -47.72 33.08
C LYS A 556 15.37 -46.78 32.22
N LYS A 557 16.67 -46.69 32.53
CA LYS A 557 17.64 -46.00 31.66
C LYS A 557 17.53 -46.57 30.25
N ASP A 558 17.31 -45.71 29.26
CA ASP A 558 17.34 -46.13 27.87
C ASP A 558 18.75 -46.61 27.48
N SER A 559 18.91 -47.17 26.27
CA SER A 559 20.21 -47.61 25.74
C SER A 559 21.26 -46.49 25.66
N ARG A 560 20.85 -45.23 25.88
CA ARG A 560 21.69 -44.02 25.93
C ARG A 560 21.86 -43.47 27.35
N GLY A 561 21.36 -44.15 28.38
CA GLY A 561 21.55 -43.81 29.79
C GLY A 561 20.61 -42.72 30.35
N LYS A 562 19.64 -42.20 29.57
CA LYS A 562 18.69 -41.18 30.04
C LYS A 562 17.54 -41.82 30.83
N THR A 563 17.15 -41.19 31.93
CA THR A 563 16.01 -41.60 32.78
C THR A 563 14.73 -40.94 32.27
N ARG A 564 13.64 -41.70 32.05
CA ARG A 564 12.35 -41.21 31.50
C ARG A 564 11.25 -41.26 32.56
N SER A 565 10.45 -40.21 32.76
CA SER A 565 9.41 -40.21 33.81
C SER A 565 8.10 -40.88 33.36
N ARG A 566 7.48 -41.68 34.23
CA ARG A 566 6.20 -42.39 33.97
C ARG A 566 5.01 -41.47 34.20
N VAL A 567 3.99 -41.64 33.36
CA VAL A 567 2.75 -40.85 33.41
C VAL A 567 1.62 -41.66 34.04
N PHE A 568 0.89 -41.03 34.97
CA PHE A 568 -0.21 -41.64 35.71
C PHE A 568 -1.45 -40.73 35.68
N THR A 569 -2.60 -41.27 36.06
CA THR A 569 -3.76 -40.48 36.48
C THR A 569 -3.77 -40.34 38.01
N TRP A 570 -4.06 -39.12 38.47
CA TRP A 570 -4.13 -38.70 39.87
C TRP A 570 -5.53 -38.98 40.43
N ARG A 571 -5.60 -39.87 41.43
CA ARG A 571 -6.87 -40.43 41.93
C ARG A 571 -7.41 -39.74 43.18
N LYS A 572 -6.66 -38.83 43.80
CA LYS A 572 -7.11 -38.15 45.02
C LYS A 572 -8.24 -37.19 44.67
N THR A 573 -9.45 -37.58 45.04
CA THR A 573 -10.67 -36.80 44.83
C THR A 573 -10.59 -35.48 45.59
N GLY A 574 -10.81 -34.36 44.91
CA GLY A 574 -10.80 -33.02 45.51
C GLY A 574 -9.43 -32.36 45.61
N GLU A 575 -8.34 -33.07 45.30
CA GLU A 575 -6.98 -32.50 45.26
C GLU A 575 -6.48 -32.39 43.82
N SER A 576 -6.04 -31.19 43.43
CA SER A 576 -5.38 -31.01 42.13
C SER A 576 -4.00 -31.68 42.11
N PRO A 577 -3.55 -32.25 40.98
CA PRO A 577 -2.21 -32.86 40.84
C PRO A 577 -1.04 -31.84 40.90
N GLY A 578 -1.31 -30.58 41.27
CA GLY A 578 -0.33 -29.51 41.33
C GLY A 578 0.28 -29.18 39.96
N PRO A 579 1.50 -28.60 39.91
CA PRO A 579 2.15 -28.22 38.66
C PRO A 579 2.51 -29.40 37.76
N ALA A 580 2.68 -30.60 38.32
CA ALA A 580 3.02 -31.81 37.58
C ALA A 580 1.90 -32.32 36.66
N GLY A 581 0.65 -31.92 36.91
CA GLY A 581 -0.52 -32.26 36.08
C GLY A 581 -0.85 -31.23 35.00
N LYS A 582 -0.09 -30.13 34.90
CA LYS A 582 -0.29 -29.10 33.88
C LYS A 582 0.41 -29.49 32.58
N TRP A 583 -0.34 -29.48 31.48
CA TRP A 583 0.15 -29.82 30.14
C TRP A 583 -0.14 -28.68 29.16
N GLN A 584 0.75 -28.44 28.21
CA GLN A 584 0.62 -27.40 27.18
C GLN A 584 0.54 -28.05 25.80
N LEU A 585 -0.33 -27.51 24.92
CA LEU A 585 -0.50 -27.98 23.55
C LEU A 585 0.45 -27.27 22.58
N VAL A 586 1.40 -28.01 22.01
CA VAL A 586 2.36 -27.49 21.03
C VAL A 586 1.99 -27.94 19.62
N SER A 587 1.55 -27.03 18.76
CA SER A 587 1.18 -27.34 17.37
C SER A 587 2.43 -27.74 16.57
N LEU A 588 2.35 -28.87 15.86
CA LEU A 588 3.48 -29.44 15.10
C LEU A 588 3.43 -29.15 13.60
N SER A 589 2.25 -28.85 13.07
CA SER A 589 2.03 -28.58 11.64
C SER A 589 0.99 -27.48 11.46
N VAL A 590 1.17 -26.67 10.42
CA VAL A 590 0.18 -25.67 9.98
C VAL A 590 -0.92 -26.33 9.14
N GLU A 591 -0.59 -27.40 8.41
CA GLU A 591 -1.53 -28.13 7.56
C GLU A 591 -2.43 -29.09 8.36
N GLU A 592 -1.85 -29.81 9.32
CA GLU A 592 -2.58 -30.73 10.19
C GLU A 592 -2.98 -30.04 11.49
N ARG A 593 -4.16 -29.40 11.48
CA ARG A 593 -4.66 -28.53 12.55
C ARG A 593 -4.99 -29.24 13.86
N ASP A 594 -5.06 -30.56 13.85
CA ASP A 594 -5.42 -31.46 14.95
C ASP A 594 -4.22 -32.20 15.56
N VAL A 595 -2.99 -31.93 15.10
CA VAL A 595 -1.77 -32.61 15.56
C VAL A 595 -0.92 -31.73 16.47
N PHE A 596 -0.72 -32.21 17.69
CA PHE A 596 -0.03 -31.50 18.78
C PHE A 596 1.01 -32.39 19.48
N ALA A 597 2.04 -31.77 20.05
CA ALA A 597 2.83 -32.37 21.12
C ALA A 597 2.32 -31.86 22.47
N LEU A 598 2.18 -32.76 23.44
CA LEU A 598 1.78 -32.43 24.80
C LEU A 598 3.02 -32.20 25.66
N TYR A 599 3.27 -30.95 26.04
CA TYR A 599 4.42 -30.56 26.85
C TYR A 599 4.06 -30.44 28.32
N ASN A 600 4.91 -30.90 29.22
CA ASN A 600 4.77 -30.71 30.66
C ASN A 600 5.79 -29.65 31.13
N PRO A 601 5.35 -28.41 31.47
CA PRO A 601 6.26 -27.34 31.87
C PRO A 601 7.04 -27.61 33.17
N TYR A 602 6.48 -28.43 34.06
CA TYR A 602 7.11 -28.77 35.34
C TYR A 602 8.30 -29.71 35.14
N GLN A 603 8.14 -30.77 34.34
CA GLN A 603 9.23 -31.69 33.99
C GLN A 603 10.14 -31.18 32.86
N ARG A 604 9.65 -30.22 32.07
CA ARG A 604 10.27 -29.76 30.81
C ARG A 604 10.41 -30.87 29.76
N GLU A 605 9.42 -31.76 29.71
CA GLU A 605 9.40 -32.95 28.85
C GLU A 605 8.07 -33.08 28.09
N PHE A 606 8.09 -33.82 26.98
CA PHE A 606 6.94 -34.09 26.13
C PHE A 606 6.37 -35.48 26.39
N LEU A 607 5.05 -35.60 26.32
CA LEU A 607 4.33 -36.87 26.37
C LEU A 607 4.62 -37.69 25.11
N TYR A 608 4.97 -38.96 25.29
CA TYR A 608 5.17 -39.88 24.17
C TYR A 608 4.87 -41.34 24.58
N SER A 609 4.67 -42.20 23.59
CA SER A 609 4.51 -43.66 23.77
C SER A 609 5.63 -44.38 22.99
N PRO A 610 6.56 -45.08 23.66
CA PRO A 610 7.66 -45.78 23.00
C PRO A 610 7.23 -46.97 22.13
N THR A 611 7.96 -47.12 21.03
CA THR A 611 7.88 -48.27 20.13
C THR A 611 8.50 -49.54 20.74
N ALA A 612 9.54 -49.41 21.56
CA ALA A 612 10.22 -50.60 22.11
C ALA A 612 9.52 -51.20 23.35
N ASP A 613 8.79 -50.39 24.13
CA ASP A 613 8.31 -50.79 25.47
C ASP A 613 6.81 -51.14 25.47
N LEU A 614 6.48 -52.30 24.87
CA LEU A 614 5.15 -52.91 24.96
C LEU A 614 4.91 -53.49 26.36
N LEU A 615 3.72 -53.25 26.93
CA LEU A 615 3.28 -53.94 28.15
C LEU A 615 2.77 -55.35 27.79
N ASP A 616 2.02 -55.45 26.69
CA ASP A 616 1.60 -56.69 26.05
C ASP A 616 1.32 -56.43 24.55
N SER A 617 0.74 -57.41 23.85
CA SER A 617 0.41 -57.30 22.42
C SER A 617 -0.56 -56.17 22.07
N LYS A 618 -1.33 -55.65 23.02
CA LYS A 618 -2.40 -54.66 22.79
C LYS A 618 -2.19 -53.33 23.52
N ARG A 619 -1.23 -53.23 24.45
CA ARG A 619 -1.06 -52.08 25.36
C ARG A 619 0.38 -51.59 25.42
N ARG A 620 0.54 -50.27 25.45
CA ARG A 620 1.84 -49.60 25.63
C ARG A 620 1.86 -48.64 26.79
N HIS A 621 3.06 -48.45 27.33
CA HIS A 621 3.30 -47.45 28.36
C HIS A 621 3.31 -46.04 27.78
N VAL A 622 2.87 -45.09 28.61
CA VAL A 622 2.93 -43.67 28.32
C VAL A 622 3.99 -43.05 29.21
N LEU A 623 4.95 -42.37 28.60
CA LEU A 623 6.13 -41.83 29.25
C LEU A 623 6.32 -40.36 28.85
N THR A 624 7.28 -39.70 29.51
CA THR A 624 7.75 -38.37 29.13
C THR A 624 9.20 -38.43 28.64
N ARG A 625 9.58 -37.50 27.75
CA ARG A 625 10.95 -37.34 27.26
C ARG A 625 11.31 -35.88 27.01
N ALA A 626 12.56 -35.50 27.22
CA ALA A 626 13.09 -34.23 26.75
C ALA A 626 13.01 -34.07 25.21
N ALA A 627 13.00 -32.82 24.75
CA ALA A 627 13.07 -32.49 23.32
C ALA A 627 14.30 -33.16 22.66
N PRO A 628 14.17 -33.77 21.47
CA PRO A 628 15.29 -34.42 20.78
C PRO A 628 16.36 -33.40 20.35
N ASP A 629 17.61 -33.53 20.82
CA ASP A 629 18.69 -32.61 20.41
C ASP A 629 19.13 -32.90 18.97
N GLY A 630 18.81 -31.97 18.05
CA GLY A 630 18.87 -32.16 16.59
C GLY A 630 20.21 -32.60 15.99
N ALA A 631 21.33 -32.45 16.70
CA ALA A 631 22.65 -32.79 16.19
C ALA A 631 23.17 -34.19 16.59
N ARG A 632 22.60 -34.83 17.63
CA ARG A 632 23.11 -36.10 18.18
C ARG A 632 22.21 -37.32 17.95
N GLU A 633 20.94 -37.12 17.57
CA GLU A 633 19.97 -38.20 17.41
C GLU A 633 19.70 -38.57 15.94
N ALA A 634 20.63 -38.23 15.04
CA ALA A 634 20.61 -38.57 13.61
C ALA A 634 21.11 -40.00 13.30
N SER A 635 20.99 -40.94 14.24
CA SER A 635 21.17 -42.37 13.98
C SER A 635 19.81 -43.04 13.72
N ASN A 636 19.80 -44.23 13.11
CA ASN A 636 18.61 -45.05 12.80
C ASN A 636 17.76 -45.50 14.03
N THR A 637 17.87 -44.83 15.17
CA THR A 637 17.26 -45.16 16.46
C THR A 637 16.73 -43.89 17.12
N GLU A 638 15.39 -43.83 17.27
CA GLU A 638 14.59 -42.90 18.09
C GLU A 638 15.13 -41.44 18.20
N GLY A 639 14.61 -40.48 17.41
CA GLY A 639 15.10 -39.10 17.50
C GLY A 639 14.33 -37.96 16.82
N GLY A 640 13.14 -38.21 16.23
CA GLY A 640 12.39 -37.16 15.52
C GLY A 640 11.30 -36.47 16.35
N ALA A 641 10.95 -35.23 16.01
CA ALA A 641 9.81 -34.48 16.59
C ALA A 641 8.47 -35.24 16.49
N MET A 642 8.29 -36.02 15.41
CA MET A 642 7.08 -36.80 15.14
C MET A 642 6.79 -37.92 16.15
N TRP A 643 7.75 -38.26 17.03
CA TRP A 643 7.55 -39.31 18.03
C TRP A 643 6.73 -38.83 19.24
N CYS A 644 6.55 -37.52 19.38
CA CYS A 644 5.67 -36.90 20.38
C CYS A 644 4.39 -36.35 19.75
N ALA A 645 4.05 -36.75 18.52
CA ALA A 645 2.90 -36.23 17.80
C ALA A 645 1.62 -36.98 18.21
N TRP A 646 0.68 -36.22 18.76
CA TRP A 646 -0.65 -36.65 19.15
C TRP A 646 -1.69 -35.97 18.26
N ARG A 647 -2.49 -36.76 17.56
CA ARG A 647 -3.73 -36.31 16.96
C ARG A 647 -4.81 -36.22 18.03
N ILE A 648 -5.35 -35.03 18.25
CA ILE A 648 -6.32 -34.77 19.31
C ILE A 648 -7.64 -34.33 18.68
N VAL A 649 -8.65 -35.20 18.72
CA VAL A 649 -9.92 -35.00 18.00
C VAL A 649 -11.11 -35.01 18.96
N PRO A 650 -12.21 -34.30 18.63
CA PRO A 650 -13.47 -34.42 19.36
C PRO A 650 -13.95 -35.88 19.37
N ALA A 651 -14.41 -36.36 20.54
CA ALA A 651 -14.89 -37.73 20.68
C ALA A 651 -16.27 -37.94 20.01
N GLN A 652 -17.03 -36.86 19.83
CA GLN A 652 -18.27 -36.82 19.07
C GLN A 652 -18.20 -35.62 18.14
N GLN A 653 -18.47 -35.85 16.87
CA GLN A 653 -18.41 -34.81 15.85
C GLN A 653 -19.51 -35.07 14.82
N SER A 654 -20.29 -34.04 14.52
CA SER A 654 -21.37 -34.16 13.52
C SER A 654 -20.82 -34.32 12.10
N SER A 655 -21.60 -34.93 11.21
CA SER A 655 -21.26 -35.01 9.77
C SER A 655 -21.06 -33.62 9.16
N MET A 656 -21.80 -32.61 9.62
CA MET A 656 -21.65 -31.22 9.18
C MET A 656 -20.30 -30.64 9.58
N GLU A 657 -19.93 -30.74 10.87
CA GLU A 657 -18.64 -30.26 11.37
C GLU A 657 -17.47 -30.93 10.65
N ARG A 658 -17.53 -32.25 10.45
CA ARG A 658 -16.53 -32.99 9.66
C ARG A 658 -16.41 -32.44 8.23
N GLY A 659 -17.54 -32.12 7.61
CA GLY A 659 -17.59 -31.55 6.27
C GLY A 659 -16.98 -30.14 6.16
N VAL A 660 -17.37 -29.23 7.07
CA VAL A 660 -16.83 -27.85 7.10
C VAL A 660 -15.34 -27.85 7.47
N GLU A 661 -14.91 -28.74 8.35
CA GLU A 661 -13.49 -28.88 8.70
C GLU A 661 -12.65 -29.38 7.53
N ALA A 662 -13.13 -30.42 6.83
CA ALA A 662 -12.48 -30.92 5.63
C ALA A 662 -12.38 -29.82 4.56
N PHE A 663 -13.39 -28.95 4.46
CA PHE A 663 -13.36 -27.80 3.57
C PHE A 663 -12.20 -26.85 3.87
N PHE A 664 -12.07 -26.38 5.12
CA PHE A 664 -10.98 -25.47 5.51
C PHE A 664 -9.60 -26.14 5.53
N ALA A 665 -9.55 -27.46 5.71
CA ALA A 665 -8.33 -28.25 5.53
C ALA A 665 -7.97 -28.51 4.05
N LYS A 666 -8.74 -27.94 3.09
CA LYS A 666 -8.59 -28.12 1.64
C LYS A 666 -8.76 -29.59 1.17
N LYS A 667 -9.38 -30.44 1.99
CA LYS A 667 -9.75 -31.82 1.66
C LYS A 667 -11.15 -31.85 1.07
N TYR A 668 -11.31 -31.18 -0.08
CA TYR A 668 -12.63 -30.95 -0.70
C TYR A 668 -13.44 -32.23 -1.00
N PRO A 669 -12.88 -33.39 -1.41
CA PRO A 669 -13.67 -34.59 -1.66
C PRO A 669 -14.37 -35.10 -0.40
N VAL A 670 -13.62 -35.16 0.71
CA VAL A 670 -14.14 -35.55 2.03
C VAL A 670 -15.17 -34.53 2.50
N ALA A 671 -14.96 -33.24 2.25
CA ALA A 671 -15.92 -32.19 2.57
C ALA A 671 -17.27 -32.43 1.87
N VAL A 672 -17.27 -32.72 0.57
CA VAL A 672 -18.50 -32.96 -0.21
C VAL A 672 -19.26 -34.19 0.31
N GLU A 673 -18.55 -35.28 0.60
CA GLU A 673 -19.16 -36.51 1.12
C GLU A 673 -19.83 -36.27 2.48
N GLN A 674 -19.08 -35.68 3.43
CA GLN A 674 -19.55 -35.46 4.79
C GLN A 674 -20.68 -34.42 4.84
N LEU A 675 -20.63 -33.35 4.03
CA LEU A 675 -21.71 -32.37 3.91
C LEU A 675 -22.97 -32.98 3.27
N THR A 676 -22.81 -33.92 2.33
CA THR A 676 -23.93 -34.65 1.74
C THR A 676 -24.59 -35.58 2.74
N GLN A 677 -23.80 -36.23 3.59
CA GLN A 677 -24.31 -37.01 4.70
C GLN A 677 -25.01 -36.11 5.74
N ALA A 678 -24.43 -34.94 6.04
CA ALA A 678 -25.02 -33.97 6.95
C ALA A 678 -26.40 -33.49 6.50
N LEU A 679 -26.61 -33.25 5.20
CA LEU A 679 -27.92 -32.88 4.65
C LEU A 679 -29.00 -33.97 4.83
N LYS A 680 -28.61 -35.23 5.08
CA LYS A 680 -29.56 -36.32 5.42
C LYS A 680 -29.80 -36.43 6.92
N ASP A 681 -28.77 -36.13 7.72
CA ASP A 681 -28.79 -36.27 9.18
C ASP A 681 -29.43 -35.06 9.88
N LEU A 682 -29.41 -33.87 9.25
CA LEU A 682 -29.90 -32.62 9.83
C LEU A 682 -31.44 -32.49 9.74
N PRO A 683 -32.12 -32.13 10.84
CA PRO A 683 -33.57 -31.99 10.86
C PRO A 683 -34.08 -30.60 10.41
N ASP A 684 -33.22 -29.59 10.33
CA ASP A 684 -33.59 -28.17 10.13
C ASP A 684 -32.99 -27.59 8.82
N ASN A 685 -33.83 -26.89 8.07
CA ASN A 685 -33.50 -26.20 6.82
C ASN A 685 -32.48 -25.06 6.98
N THR A 686 -32.34 -24.51 8.19
CA THR A 686 -31.43 -23.38 8.45
C THR A 686 -29.96 -23.78 8.31
N GLU A 687 -29.59 -24.97 8.79
CA GLU A 687 -28.22 -25.52 8.67
C GLU A 687 -27.98 -26.15 7.29
N HIS A 688 -29.04 -26.53 6.55
CA HIS A 688 -28.92 -27.00 5.17
C HIS A 688 -28.31 -25.95 4.26
N VAL A 689 -28.65 -24.66 4.42
CA VAL A 689 -28.09 -23.58 3.61
C VAL A 689 -26.56 -23.50 3.76
N LYS A 690 -26.03 -23.70 4.96
CA LYS A 690 -24.57 -23.73 5.19
C LYS A 690 -23.93 -24.94 4.52
N CYS A 691 -24.54 -26.12 4.64
CA CYS A 691 -24.09 -27.33 3.97
C CYS A 691 -24.03 -27.15 2.45
N PHE A 692 -25.08 -26.59 1.85
CA PHE A 692 -25.09 -26.29 0.41
C PHE A 692 -24.02 -25.26 0.03
N ALA A 693 -23.83 -24.18 0.79
CA ALA A 693 -22.83 -23.15 0.49
C ALA A 693 -21.39 -23.70 0.50
N TYR A 694 -21.02 -24.47 1.53
CA TYR A 694 -19.69 -25.10 1.62
C TYR A 694 -19.52 -26.24 0.61
N ARG A 695 -20.56 -27.05 0.35
CA ARG A 695 -20.51 -28.16 -0.62
C ARG A 695 -20.39 -27.62 -2.04
N MET A 696 -21.18 -26.61 -2.39
CA MET A 696 -21.09 -25.90 -3.66
C MET A 696 -19.69 -25.33 -3.87
N THR A 697 -19.12 -24.67 -2.85
CA THR A 697 -17.75 -24.14 -2.93
C THR A 697 -16.70 -25.25 -3.06
N ALA A 698 -16.85 -26.37 -2.34
CA ALA A 698 -15.97 -27.52 -2.45
C ALA A 698 -16.03 -28.14 -3.86
N ASN A 699 -17.22 -28.28 -4.43
CA ASN A 699 -17.45 -28.77 -5.79
C ASN A 699 -16.83 -27.83 -6.84
N LEU A 700 -16.93 -26.51 -6.66
CA LEU A 700 -16.22 -25.52 -7.47
C LEU A 700 -14.69 -25.73 -7.41
N ARG A 701 -14.14 -25.95 -6.21
CA ARG A 701 -12.70 -26.22 -6.04
C ARG A 701 -12.25 -27.54 -6.66
N LEU A 702 -13.13 -28.53 -6.69
CA LEU A 702 -12.94 -29.85 -7.33
C LEU A 702 -13.23 -29.88 -8.83
N ARG A 703 -13.63 -28.75 -9.44
CA ARG A 703 -14.03 -28.67 -10.86
C ARG A 703 -15.28 -29.51 -11.21
N ARG A 704 -16.16 -29.78 -10.23
CA ARG A 704 -17.44 -30.50 -10.40
C ARG A 704 -18.58 -29.49 -10.57
N PHE A 705 -18.62 -28.82 -11.72
CA PHE A 705 -19.53 -27.69 -11.98
C PHE A 705 -20.99 -28.10 -12.15
N ASP A 706 -21.22 -29.31 -12.65
CA ASP A 706 -22.51 -30.00 -12.75
C ASP A 706 -23.25 -30.06 -11.41
N LEU A 707 -22.51 -30.17 -10.30
CA LEU A 707 -23.06 -30.25 -8.95
C LEU A 707 -23.26 -28.89 -8.27
N VAL A 708 -22.86 -27.79 -8.91
CA VAL A 708 -22.96 -26.42 -8.36
C VAL A 708 -24.34 -25.83 -8.58
N ALA A 709 -24.90 -25.97 -9.78
CA ALA A 709 -26.22 -25.44 -10.12
C ALA A 709 -27.36 -26.01 -9.26
N PRO A 710 -27.41 -27.34 -8.98
CA PRO A 710 -28.40 -27.91 -8.08
C PRO A 710 -28.29 -27.37 -6.64
N ASP A 711 -27.06 -27.20 -6.12
CA ASP A 711 -26.85 -26.64 -4.78
C ASP A 711 -27.28 -25.17 -4.71
N PHE A 712 -27.02 -24.39 -5.76
CA PHE A 712 -27.48 -23.01 -5.86
C PHE A 712 -29.00 -22.91 -5.94
N GLN A 713 -29.64 -23.76 -6.75
CA GLN A 713 -31.09 -23.83 -6.87
C GLN A 713 -31.74 -24.28 -5.55
N ALA A 714 -31.17 -25.27 -4.86
CA ALA A 714 -31.64 -25.71 -3.55
C ALA A 714 -31.59 -24.57 -2.52
N ILE A 715 -30.53 -23.74 -2.53
CA ILE A 715 -30.45 -22.53 -1.69
C ILE A 715 -31.54 -21.52 -2.06
N GLN A 716 -31.85 -21.36 -3.35
CA GLN A 716 -32.92 -20.46 -3.81
C GLN A 716 -34.32 -20.95 -3.39
N GLU A 717 -34.57 -22.25 -3.49
CA GLU A 717 -35.84 -22.90 -3.17
C GLU A 717 -36.15 -22.87 -1.66
N LEU A 718 -35.13 -22.98 -0.80
CA LEU A 718 -35.31 -22.99 0.65
C LEU A 718 -35.94 -21.70 1.24
N GLY A 719 -35.82 -20.56 0.57
CA GLY A 719 -36.48 -19.30 0.99
C GLY A 719 -35.96 -18.68 2.31
N GLY A 720 -36.06 -17.35 2.49
CA GLY A 720 -35.71 -16.62 3.75
C GLY A 720 -34.30 -15.99 3.81
N ASP A 721 -34.12 -14.89 4.58
CA ASP A 721 -32.90 -14.11 4.92
C ASP A 721 -31.62 -14.30 4.07
N LYS A 722 -31.80 -14.34 2.73
CA LYS A 722 -30.81 -14.77 1.74
C LYS A 722 -29.58 -13.86 1.66
N ALA A 723 -29.74 -12.57 1.94
CA ALA A 723 -28.64 -11.62 1.91
C ALA A 723 -27.62 -11.89 3.03
N ALA A 724 -28.08 -12.35 4.20
CA ALA A 724 -27.23 -12.45 5.38
C ALA A 724 -26.14 -13.53 5.23
N ILE A 725 -26.50 -14.71 4.71
CA ILE A 725 -25.56 -15.82 4.53
C ILE A 725 -24.61 -15.52 3.35
N PHE A 726 -25.12 -14.97 2.24
CA PHE A 726 -24.28 -14.56 1.11
C PHE A 726 -23.30 -13.42 1.48
N HIS A 727 -23.73 -12.42 2.25
CA HIS A 727 -22.84 -11.36 2.75
C HIS A 727 -21.87 -11.85 3.85
N GLY A 728 -22.30 -12.82 4.67
CA GLY A 728 -21.45 -13.46 5.68
C GLY A 728 -20.31 -14.26 5.07
N LEU A 729 -20.60 -15.00 3.99
CA LEU A 729 -19.64 -15.83 3.24
C LEU A 729 -19.00 -15.13 2.03
N ALA A 730 -19.22 -13.82 1.84
CA ALA A 730 -18.69 -13.05 0.71
C ALA A 730 -17.18 -13.26 0.46
N HIS A 731 -16.39 -13.37 1.52
CA HIS A 731 -14.95 -13.64 1.44
C HIS A 731 -14.59 -14.96 0.72
N LEU A 732 -15.39 -16.02 0.88
CA LEU A 732 -15.18 -17.29 0.17
C LEU A 732 -15.42 -17.11 -1.33
N TRP A 733 -16.37 -16.27 -1.71
CA TRP A 733 -16.72 -16.00 -3.10
C TRP A 733 -15.65 -15.20 -3.84
N GLU A 734 -15.07 -14.19 -3.19
CA GLU A 734 -13.93 -13.43 -3.72
C GLU A 734 -12.69 -14.31 -3.93
N GLU A 735 -12.40 -15.21 -2.98
CA GLU A 735 -11.31 -16.18 -3.11
C GLU A 735 -11.56 -17.20 -4.23
N ASN A 736 -12.82 -17.61 -4.44
CA ASN A 736 -13.19 -18.52 -5.52
C ASN A 736 -13.09 -17.86 -6.89
N ALA A 737 -13.47 -16.58 -7.03
CA ALA A 737 -13.33 -15.83 -8.27
C ALA A 737 -11.86 -15.77 -8.72
N SER A 738 -10.96 -15.52 -7.78
CA SER A 738 -9.51 -15.52 -8.01
C SER A 738 -8.96 -16.91 -8.41
N TYR A 739 -9.51 -17.97 -7.82
CA TYR A 739 -9.14 -19.36 -8.16
C TYR A 739 -9.66 -19.82 -9.52
N LEU A 740 -10.90 -19.45 -9.86
CA LEU A 740 -11.49 -19.73 -11.17
C LEU A 740 -10.72 -19.02 -12.29
N ALA A 741 -10.27 -17.78 -12.05
CA ALA A 741 -9.36 -17.08 -12.96
C ALA A 741 -8.02 -17.84 -13.13
N ALA A 742 -7.45 -18.37 -12.04
CA ALA A 742 -6.20 -19.14 -12.09
C ALA A 742 -6.33 -20.53 -12.76
N MET A 743 -7.49 -21.19 -12.66
CA MET A 743 -7.73 -22.52 -13.23
C MET A 743 -7.92 -22.55 -14.75
N ALA A 744 -8.14 -21.40 -15.39
CA ALA A 744 -8.25 -21.26 -16.85
C ALA A 744 -7.01 -21.76 -17.62
N ASN A 745 -5.91 -22.11 -16.94
CA ASN A 745 -4.63 -22.52 -17.52
C ASN A 745 -4.28 -24.03 -17.36
N SER A 746 -5.20 -24.97 -17.06
CA SER A 746 -4.81 -26.40 -16.91
C SER A 746 -5.84 -27.50 -17.31
N SER A 747 -5.39 -28.35 -18.27
CA SER A 747 -5.86 -29.66 -18.78
C SER A 747 -7.10 -29.74 -19.73
N PRO A 748 -7.03 -30.54 -20.82
CA PRO A 748 -7.97 -30.51 -21.96
C PRO A 748 -9.32 -31.24 -21.78
N ASP A 749 -9.42 -32.30 -20.96
CA ASP A 749 -10.67 -33.08 -20.87
C ASP A 749 -11.73 -32.42 -19.96
N VAL A 750 -11.28 -31.78 -18.88
CA VAL A 750 -12.13 -30.91 -18.04
C VAL A 750 -12.48 -29.63 -18.80
N GLN A 751 -11.63 -29.23 -19.75
CA GLN A 751 -11.93 -28.19 -20.72
C GLN A 751 -13.19 -28.57 -21.50
N ILE A 752 -13.34 -29.80 -22.02
CA ILE A 752 -14.50 -30.16 -22.87
C ILE A 752 -15.84 -30.14 -22.12
N GLN A 753 -15.92 -30.61 -20.88
CA GLN A 753 -17.18 -30.56 -20.09
C GLN A 753 -17.47 -29.18 -19.48
N ALA A 754 -16.43 -28.46 -19.04
CA ALA A 754 -16.58 -27.08 -18.62
C ALA A 754 -16.91 -26.19 -19.83
N ILE A 755 -16.35 -26.50 -21.01
CA ILE A 755 -16.69 -25.93 -22.32
C ILE A 755 -18.14 -26.25 -22.59
N GLU A 756 -18.63 -27.49 -22.70
CA GLU A 756 -20.05 -27.77 -22.99
C GLU A 756 -21.09 -27.05 -22.12
N ILE A 757 -20.83 -26.85 -20.81
CA ILE A 757 -21.72 -26.09 -19.90
C ILE A 757 -21.51 -24.57 -19.99
N SER A 758 -20.28 -24.10 -20.24
CA SER A 758 -19.94 -22.68 -20.45
C SER A 758 -20.07 -22.21 -21.89
N THR A 759 -20.20 -23.15 -22.84
CA THR A 759 -20.24 -22.98 -24.29
C THR A 759 -21.55 -23.45 -24.91
N SER A 760 -22.52 -23.92 -24.11
CA SER A 760 -23.88 -24.10 -24.61
C SER A 760 -24.54 -22.73 -24.80
N PRO A 761 -24.91 -22.33 -26.03
CA PRO A 761 -25.62 -21.08 -26.28
C PRO A 761 -27.03 -21.06 -25.66
N GLU A 762 -27.48 -22.16 -25.06
CA GLU A 762 -28.76 -22.26 -24.33
C GLU A 762 -28.66 -21.77 -22.87
N ASN A 763 -27.46 -21.50 -22.34
CA ASN A 763 -27.28 -21.01 -20.97
C ASN A 763 -27.51 -19.47 -20.90
N PRO A 764 -28.45 -18.97 -20.06
CA PRO A 764 -28.75 -17.54 -19.96
C PRO A 764 -27.57 -16.67 -19.46
N PHE A 765 -26.53 -17.28 -18.89
CA PHE A 765 -25.31 -16.61 -18.45
C PHE A 765 -24.13 -16.77 -19.43
N PHE A 766 -24.29 -17.53 -20.53
CA PHE A 766 -23.25 -17.79 -21.53
C PHE A 766 -22.61 -16.48 -22.04
N MET A 767 -23.44 -15.51 -22.42
CA MET A 767 -22.95 -14.23 -22.97
C MET A 767 -22.10 -13.46 -21.94
N ARG A 768 -22.54 -13.41 -20.67
CA ARG A 768 -21.79 -12.76 -19.58
C ARG A 768 -20.51 -13.50 -19.23
N HIS A 769 -20.54 -14.83 -19.25
CA HIS A 769 -19.39 -15.68 -18.97
C HIS A 769 -18.32 -15.53 -20.04
N GLN A 770 -18.71 -15.58 -21.33
CA GLN A 770 -17.79 -15.41 -22.45
C GLN A 770 -17.19 -14.00 -22.51
N LEU A 771 -17.98 -12.97 -22.20
CA LEU A 771 -17.46 -11.61 -22.00
C LEU A 771 -16.41 -11.55 -20.88
N SER A 772 -16.68 -12.16 -19.73
CA SER A 772 -15.74 -12.17 -18.60
C SER A 772 -14.46 -12.97 -18.91
N LYS A 773 -14.58 -14.06 -19.66
CA LYS A 773 -13.44 -14.89 -20.09
C LYS A 773 -12.59 -14.16 -21.13
N GLY A 774 -13.25 -13.48 -22.08
CA GLY A 774 -12.60 -12.57 -23.01
C GLY A 774 -11.85 -11.44 -22.29
N ASP A 775 -12.45 -10.84 -21.25
CA ASP A 775 -11.81 -9.79 -20.45
C ASP A 775 -10.55 -10.30 -19.72
N ASP A 776 -10.56 -11.53 -19.20
CA ASP A 776 -9.38 -12.16 -18.58
C ASP A 776 -8.26 -12.43 -19.60
N TYR A 777 -8.59 -12.94 -20.79
CA TYR A 777 -7.61 -13.10 -21.87
C TYR A 777 -7.08 -11.76 -22.39
N PHE A 778 -7.94 -10.74 -22.48
CA PHE A 778 -7.55 -9.38 -22.87
C PHE A 778 -6.54 -8.79 -21.89
N VAL A 779 -6.75 -8.95 -20.57
CA VAL A 779 -5.81 -8.51 -19.53
C VAL A 779 -4.48 -9.27 -19.61
N ARG A 780 -4.52 -10.55 -19.96
CA ARG A 780 -3.32 -11.39 -20.18
C ARG A 780 -2.62 -11.10 -21.51
N ARG A 781 -3.15 -10.20 -22.34
CA ARG A 781 -2.66 -9.85 -23.69
C ARG A 781 -2.71 -11.00 -24.70
N ASP A 782 -3.53 -12.04 -24.44
CA ASP A 782 -3.83 -13.08 -25.43
C ASP A 782 -5.03 -12.65 -26.27
N PHE A 783 -4.79 -11.72 -27.20
CA PHE A 783 -5.85 -11.08 -27.98
C PHE A 783 -6.55 -12.06 -28.93
N GLN A 784 -5.84 -13.07 -29.45
CA GLN A 784 -6.42 -14.06 -30.36
C GLN A 784 -7.44 -14.95 -29.63
N ALA A 785 -7.10 -15.43 -28.42
CA ALA A 785 -8.04 -16.17 -27.58
C ALA A 785 -9.22 -15.30 -27.10
N ALA A 786 -8.95 -14.03 -26.77
CA ALA A 786 -9.99 -13.08 -26.38
C ALA A 786 -11.00 -12.83 -27.51
N ILE A 787 -10.54 -12.69 -28.77
CA ILE A 787 -11.41 -12.49 -29.95
C ILE A 787 -12.41 -13.63 -30.09
N VAL A 788 -11.98 -14.88 -29.96
CA VAL A 788 -12.85 -16.05 -30.08
C VAL A 788 -13.98 -15.99 -29.03
N CYS A 789 -13.64 -15.74 -27.76
CA CYS A 789 -14.63 -15.62 -26.69
C CYS A 789 -15.62 -14.46 -26.92
N TYR A 790 -15.14 -13.31 -27.38
CA TYR A 790 -16.00 -12.17 -27.67
C TYR A 790 -16.89 -12.38 -28.91
N GLN A 791 -16.40 -13.07 -29.95
CA GLN A 791 -17.20 -13.45 -31.12
C GLN A 791 -18.31 -14.41 -30.74
N GLU A 792 -18.00 -15.44 -29.95
CA GLU A 792 -18.98 -16.39 -29.40
C GLU A 792 -20.08 -15.67 -28.61
N ALA A 793 -19.72 -14.69 -27.77
CA ALA A 793 -20.66 -13.86 -27.05
C ALA A 793 -21.53 -12.99 -27.98
N ALA A 794 -20.95 -12.45 -29.06
CA ALA A 794 -21.63 -11.55 -29.98
C ALA A 794 -22.62 -12.24 -30.92
N THR A 795 -22.37 -13.51 -31.27
CA THR A 795 -23.23 -14.33 -32.14
C THR A 795 -24.31 -15.14 -31.39
N CYS A 796 -24.36 -15.02 -30.05
CA CYS A 796 -25.33 -15.74 -29.23
C CYS A 796 -26.76 -15.16 -29.38
N ASN A 797 -27.70 -15.99 -29.83
CA ASN A 797 -29.13 -15.65 -29.87
C ASN A 797 -29.84 -16.19 -28.62
N PRO A 798 -30.49 -15.36 -27.78
CA PRO A 798 -31.22 -15.84 -26.61
C PRO A 798 -32.49 -16.60 -27.02
N THR A 799 -32.64 -17.85 -26.60
CA THR A 799 -33.77 -18.73 -26.94
C THR A 799 -35.05 -18.49 -26.11
N THR A 800 -35.15 -17.44 -25.30
CA THR A 800 -36.39 -17.08 -24.61
C THR A 800 -37.31 -16.23 -25.48
N ALA A 801 -37.82 -16.83 -26.56
CA ALA A 801 -39.06 -16.40 -27.21
C ALA A 801 -40.06 -17.57 -27.12
N SER A 802 -40.52 -17.85 -25.91
CA SER A 802 -41.71 -18.66 -25.68
C SER A 802 -42.55 -17.93 -24.64
N ILE A 803 -43.76 -17.54 -25.07
CA ILE A 803 -44.78 -16.78 -24.33
C ILE A 803 -44.62 -15.25 -24.37
N ALA A 804 -44.66 -14.66 -25.57
CA ALA A 804 -45.32 -13.37 -25.79
C ALA A 804 -45.82 -13.31 -27.24
N SER A 805 -47.07 -12.88 -27.38
CA SER A 805 -47.85 -12.74 -28.60
C SER A 805 -47.09 -12.08 -29.76
N GLU A 806 -47.35 -12.58 -30.96
CA GLU A 806 -47.08 -11.94 -32.26
C GLU A 806 -47.30 -10.41 -32.17
N GLY A 807 -46.22 -9.62 -32.30
CA GLY A 807 -46.36 -8.16 -32.40
C GLY A 807 -45.17 -7.27 -32.02
N SER A 808 -44.12 -7.74 -31.34
CA SER A 808 -42.94 -6.89 -31.09
C SER A 808 -41.63 -7.70 -31.00
N ASN A 809 -40.85 -7.66 -32.07
CA ASN A 809 -39.45 -8.09 -32.10
C ASN A 809 -38.56 -7.09 -31.33
N LEU A 810 -38.76 -6.93 -30.02
CA LEU A 810 -37.83 -6.17 -29.17
C LEU A 810 -36.99 -7.15 -28.35
N GLU A 811 -35.71 -7.26 -28.68
CA GLU A 811 -34.72 -7.92 -27.81
C GLU A 811 -34.63 -7.18 -26.47
N ASP A 812 -34.33 -7.92 -25.40
CA ASP A 812 -34.12 -7.34 -24.07
C ASP A 812 -32.94 -6.33 -24.10
N PRO A 813 -33.13 -5.08 -23.63
CA PRO A 813 -32.13 -4.02 -23.73
C PRO A 813 -30.79 -4.34 -23.04
N GLU A 814 -30.81 -5.19 -22.02
CA GLU A 814 -29.58 -5.63 -21.35
C GLU A 814 -28.80 -6.65 -22.21
N THR A 815 -29.50 -7.50 -22.96
CA THR A 815 -28.88 -8.41 -23.94
C THR A 815 -28.30 -7.65 -25.13
N THR A 816 -29.01 -6.64 -25.65
CA THR A 816 -28.49 -5.74 -26.69
C THR A 816 -27.23 -5.01 -26.21
N ARG A 817 -27.22 -4.52 -24.97
CA ARG A 817 -26.05 -3.85 -24.36
C ARG A 817 -24.84 -4.79 -24.25
N GLN A 818 -25.05 -6.02 -23.84
CA GLN A 818 -23.97 -7.02 -23.72
C GLN A 818 -23.42 -7.43 -25.09
N ARG A 819 -24.29 -7.56 -26.11
CA ARG A 819 -23.88 -7.85 -27.49
C ARG A 819 -23.04 -6.72 -28.09
N VAL A 820 -23.44 -5.47 -27.88
CA VAL A 820 -22.65 -4.28 -28.28
C VAL A 820 -21.29 -4.25 -27.58
N ARG A 821 -21.26 -4.56 -26.28
CA ARG A 821 -20.01 -4.68 -25.52
C ARG A 821 -19.09 -5.76 -26.12
N ALA A 822 -19.64 -6.91 -26.51
CA ALA A 822 -18.87 -7.99 -27.12
C ALA A 822 -18.20 -7.55 -28.43
N TYR A 823 -18.96 -6.91 -29.34
CA TYR A 823 -18.41 -6.40 -30.60
C TYR A 823 -17.35 -5.30 -30.41
N VAL A 824 -17.57 -4.37 -29.46
CA VAL A 824 -16.58 -3.34 -29.13
C VAL A 824 -15.32 -3.97 -28.53
N SER A 825 -15.45 -4.99 -27.68
CA SER A 825 -14.30 -5.70 -27.12
C SER A 825 -13.53 -6.51 -28.18
N CYS A 826 -14.21 -7.16 -29.14
CA CYS A 826 -13.57 -7.76 -30.33
C CYS A 826 -12.70 -6.73 -31.07
N ALA A 827 -13.26 -5.55 -31.34
CA ALA A 827 -12.57 -4.51 -32.08
C ALA A 827 -11.32 -4.00 -31.33
N LYS A 828 -11.36 -3.92 -30.00
CA LYS A 828 -10.19 -3.56 -29.18
C LYS A 828 -9.07 -4.59 -29.33
N CYS A 829 -9.40 -5.88 -29.35
CA CYS A 829 -8.42 -6.95 -29.57
C CYS A 829 -7.78 -6.86 -30.96
N PHE A 830 -8.60 -6.71 -32.01
CA PHE A 830 -8.10 -6.55 -33.38
C PHE A 830 -7.22 -5.30 -33.53
N PHE A 831 -7.60 -4.20 -32.87
CA PHE A 831 -6.79 -2.99 -32.84
C PHE A 831 -5.45 -3.21 -32.12
N ALA A 832 -5.43 -3.99 -31.03
CA ALA A 832 -4.20 -4.33 -30.32
C ALA A 832 -3.28 -5.30 -31.09
N LEU A 833 -3.81 -6.01 -32.09
CA LEU A 833 -3.06 -6.84 -33.03
C LEU A 833 -2.66 -6.07 -34.31
N ASP A 834 -2.79 -4.74 -34.33
CA ASP A 834 -2.59 -3.87 -35.50
C ASP A 834 -3.49 -4.16 -36.72
N GLU A 835 -4.55 -4.96 -36.54
CA GLU A 835 -5.56 -5.26 -37.56
C GLU A 835 -6.70 -4.23 -37.56
N SER A 836 -6.36 -2.99 -37.89
CA SER A 836 -7.29 -1.84 -37.83
C SER A 836 -8.54 -1.97 -38.73
N GLU A 837 -8.43 -2.65 -39.88
CA GLU A 837 -9.54 -2.91 -40.80
C GLU A 837 -10.56 -3.89 -40.21
N ASN A 838 -10.09 -4.97 -39.58
CA ASN A 838 -10.96 -5.93 -38.91
C ASN A 838 -11.66 -5.27 -37.72
N ALA A 839 -10.92 -4.48 -36.92
CA ALA A 839 -11.50 -3.70 -35.84
C ALA A 839 -12.61 -2.75 -36.33
N TRP A 840 -12.41 -2.09 -37.49
CA TRP A 840 -13.41 -1.20 -38.08
C TRP A 840 -14.71 -1.91 -38.48
N GLN A 841 -14.60 -3.13 -39.04
CA GLN A 841 -15.77 -3.92 -39.42
C GLN A 841 -16.64 -4.29 -38.20
N TYR A 842 -16.04 -4.78 -37.12
CA TYR A 842 -16.76 -5.13 -35.90
C TYR A 842 -17.41 -3.92 -35.21
N LEU A 843 -16.76 -2.75 -35.24
CA LEU A 843 -17.35 -1.51 -34.75
C LEU A 843 -18.50 -1.02 -35.62
N SER A 844 -18.49 -1.33 -36.92
CA SER A 844 -19.60 -0.98 -37.82
C SER A 844 -20.81 -1.86 -37.57
N ILE A 845 -20.61 -3.17 -37.37
CA ILE A 845 -21.69 -4.08 -36.94
C ILE A 845 -22.28 -3.61 -35.61
N ALA A 846 -21.45 -3.22 -34.63
CA ALA A 846 -21.93 -2.69 -33.35
C ALA A 846 -22.75 -1.40 -33.48
N HIS A 847 -22.44 -0.57 -34.48
CA HIS A 847 -23.11 0.71 -34.74
C HIS A 847 -24.50 0.53 -35.37
N ASP A 848 -24.69 -0.54 -36.16
CA ASP A 848 -25.92 -0.81 -36.88
C ASP A 848 -26.99 -1.53 -36.02
N ILE A 849 -26.64 -1.94 -34.79
CA ILE A 849 -27.59 -2.53 -33.84
C ILE A 849 -28.61 -1.48 -33.40
N THR A 850 -29.89 -1.81 -33.43
CA THR A 850 -30.97 -0.92 -32.98
C THR A 850 -31.10 -0.94 -31.46
N GLY A 851 -31.25 0.24 -30.83
CA GLY A 851 -31.44 0.35 -29.37
C GLY A 851 -30.15 0.52 -28.54
N VAL A 852 -29.02 0.87 -29.17
CA VAL A 852 -27.77 1.19 -28.46
C VAL A 852 -27.95 2.44 -27.61
N SER A 853 -27.48 2.41 -26.37
CA SER A 853 -27.47 3.59 -25.50
C SER A 853 -26.58 4.70 -26.08
N VAL A 854 -26.93 5.96 -25.84
CA VAL A 854 -26.14 7.14 -26.27
C VAL A 854 -24.68 7.07 -25.81
N GLU A 855 -24.42 6.50 -24.63
CA GLU A 855 -23.06 6.24 -24.11
C GLU A 855 -22.32 5.16 -24.92
N GLY A 856 -23.02 4.09 -25.29
CA GLY A 856 -22.49 3.03 -26.15
C GLY A 856 -22.14 3.51 -27.57
N GLU A 857 -22.96 4.37 -28.16
CA GLU A 857 -22.67 5.00 -29.45
C GLU A 857 -21.40 5.86 -29.40
N ALA A 858 -21.23 6.65 -28.32
CA ALA A 858 -20.03 7.46 -28.11
C ALA A 858 -18.77 6.59 -28.00
N ALA A 859 -18.85 5.45 -27.30
CA ALA A 859 -17.75 4.51 -27.19
C ALA A 859 -17.40 3.84 -28.54
N ILE A 860 -18.39 3.48 -29.35
CA ILE A 860 -18.16 2.91 -30.70
C ILE A 860 -17.43 3.93 -31.60
N LEU A 861 -17.88 5.17 -31.61
CA LEU A 861 -17.30 6.24 -32.43
C LEU A 861 -15.86 6.58 -32.00
N LEU A 862 -15.56 6.55 -30.69
CA LEU A 862 -14.19 6.70 -30.17
C LEU A 862 -13.23 5.68 -30.78
N TRP A 863 -13.61 4.39 -30.74
CA TRP A 863 -12.77 3.32 -31.25
C TRP A 863 -12.67 3.33 -32.78
N LYS A 864 -13.72 3.77 -33.50
CA LYS A 864 -13.64 4.01 -34.95
C LYS A 864 -12.63 5.12 -35.28
N GLY A 865 -12.61 6.20 -34.49
CA GLY A 865 -11.60 7.25 -34.60
C GLY A 865 -10.17 6.72 -34.41
N LYS A 866 -9.95 5.87 -33.39
CA LYS A 866 -8.65 5.21 -33.17
C LYS A 866 -8.20 4.36 -34.36
N CYS A 867 -9.10 3.60 -34.98
CA CYS A 867 -8.77 2.81 -36.17
C CYS A 867 -8.29 3.70 -37.33
N ARG A 868 -9.00 4.81 -37.62
CA ARG A 868 -8.58 5.75 -38.68
C ARG A 868 -7.23 6.43 -38.38
N ARG A 869 -6.94 6.70 -37.11
CA ARG A 869 -5.61 7.18 -36.68
C ARG A 869 -4.53 6.16 -36.99
N ALA A 870 -4.73 4.88 -36.67
CA ALA A 870 -3.77 3.82 -36.96
C ALA A 870 -3.52 3.68 -38.48
N GLN A 871 -4.54 3.95 -39.30
CA GLN A 871 -4.45 4.00 -40.75
C GLN A 871 -3.85 5.31 -41.30
N LYS A 872 -3.40 6.22 -40.42
CA LYS A 872 -2.89 7.56 -40.75
C LYS A 872 -3.90 8.47 -41.47
N SER A 873 -5.18 8.13 -41.47
CA SER A 873 -6.25 9.03 -41.93
C SER A 873 -6.70 9.91 -40.76
N TYR A 874 -5.90 10.94 -40.48
CA TYR A 874 -6.07 11.78 -39.29
C TYR A 874 -7.29 12.71 -39.37
N ASP A 875 -7.69 13.15 -40.56
CA ASP A 875 -8.87 14.00 -40.76
C ASP A 875 -10.17 13.20 -40.51
N ASP A 876 -10.28 11.99 -41.07
CA ASP A 876 -11.43 11.09 -40.82
C ASP A 876 -11.50 10.68 -39.35
N SER A 877 -10.34 10.50 -38.71
CA SER A 877 -10.24 10.18 -37.29
C SER A 877 -10.80 11.30 -36.42
N LEU A 878 -10.48 12.57 -36.72
CA LEU A 878 -11.00 13.73 -36.00
C LEU A 878 -12.52 13.87 -36.16
N GLU A 879 -13.06 13.72 -37.37
CA GLU A 879 -14.51 13.83 -37.61
C GLU A 879 -15.31 12.80 -36.80
N LEU A 880 -14.80 11.56 -36.69
CA LEU A 880 -15.43 10.51 -35.89
C LEU A 880 -15.35 10.79 -34.38
N LEU A 881 -14.25 11.38 -33.93
CA LEU A 881 -14.05 11.71 -32.52
C LEU A 881 -14.89 12.93 -32.09
N GLU A 882 -15.13 13.89 -32.99
CA GLU A 882 -16.09 14.99 -32.78
C GLU A 882 -17.51 14.45 -32.58
N LYS A 883 -17.95 13.55 -33.47
CA LYS A 883 -19.24 12.87 -33.34
C LYS A 883 -19.34 12.06 -32.04
N ALA A 884 -18.25 11.42 -31.61
CA ALA A 884 -18.18 10.71 -30.33
C ALA A 884 -18.36 11.67 -29.14
N PHE A 885 -17.74 12.84 -29.20
CA PHE A 885 -17.78 13.86 -28.15
C PHE A 885 -19.18 14.45 -27.95
N ASP A 886 -19.90 14.69 -29.04
CA ASP A 886 -21.28 15.19 -29.01
C ASP A 886 -22.22 14.18 -28.33
N ARG A 887 -22.08 12.89 -28.69
CA ARG A 887 -22.88 11.80 -28.08
C ARG A 887 -22.54 11.60 -26.61
N ALA A 888 -21.26 11.63 -26.21
CA ALA A 888 -20.86 11.56 -24.81
C ALA A 888 -21.37 12.76 -23.99
N SER A 889 -21.42 13.95 -24.59
CA SER A 889 -21.97 15.16 -23.95
C SER A 889 -23.49 15.07 -23.76
N ALA A 890 -24.21 14.54 -24.74
CA ALA A 890 -25.65 14.27 -24.62
C ALA A 890 -25.95 13.23 -23.52
N ALA A 891 -25.17 12.16 -23.41
CA ALA A 891 -25.30 11.16 -22.35
C ALA A 891 -25.04 11.74 -20.94
N SER A 892 -24.02 12.60 -20.81
CA SER A 892 -23.71 13.29 -19.55
C SER A 892 -24.82 14.25 -19.11
N ALA A 893 -25.49 14.92 -20.06
CA ALA A 893 -26.60 15.84 -19.75
C ALA A 893 -27.86 15.08 -19.32
N ALA A 894 -28.14 13.91 -19.92
CA ALA A 894 -29.27 13.07 -19.55
C ALA A 894 -29.12 12.45 -18.14
N SER A 895 -27.89 12.09 -17.73
CA SER A 895 -27.61 11.50 -16.42
C SER A 895 -27.74 12.47 -15.24
N ALA A 896 -27.70 13.80 -15.49
CA ALA A 896 -27.86 14.81 -14.45
C ALA A 896 -29.32 14.98 -13.97
N CYS A 897 -30.30 14.42 -14.70
CA CYS A 897 -31.73 14.59 -14.44
C CYS A 897 -32.39 13.41 -13.69
N LEU A 898 -31.65 12.36 -13.30
CA LEU A 898 -32.21 11.17 -12.63
C LEU A 898 -31.52 10.90 -11.26
N PRO A 899 -32.25 10.55 -10.19
CA PRO A 899 -31.68 10.49 -8.83
C PRO A 899 -30.89 9.21 -8.49
N SER A 900 -30.69 8.27 -9.41
CA SER A 900 -30.21 6.92 -9.05
C SER A 900 -29.26 6.21 -10.02
N SER A 901 -28.59 6.91 -10.95
CA SER A 901 -27.51 6.30 -11.76
C SER A 901 -26.18 7.02 -11.61
N THR A 902 -25.10 6.24 -11.53
CA THR A 902 -23.73 6.68 -11.26
C THR A 902 -23.19 7.67 -12.31
N PRO A 903 -22.91 8.94 -11.95
CA PRO A 903 -22.45 9.98 -12.87
C PRO A 903 -20.97 9.82 -13.33
N MET A 904 -20.26 8.79 -12.87
CA MET A 904 -18.81 8.64 -13.11
C MET A 904 -18.43 8.15 -14.51
N SER A 905 -19.24 7.33 -15.19
CA SER A 905 -18.84 6.65 -16.46
C SER A 905 -18.78 7.61 -17.66
N ALA A 906 -19.82 8.42 -17.88
CA ALA A 906 -19.90 9.34 -19.03
C ALA A 906 -18.83 10.46 -18.99
N ALA A 907 -18.46 10.92 -17.79
CA ALA A 907 -17.41 11.93 -17.61
C ALA A 907 -16.02 11.38 -17.98
N VAL A 908 -15.74 10.11 -17.65
CA VAL A 908 -14.49 9.41 -18.01
C VAL A 908 -14.42 9.19 -19.52
N LEU A 909 -15.52 8.76 -20.16
CA LEU A 909 -15.58 8.58 -21.60
C LEU A 909 -15.34 9.89 -22.37
N LYS A 910 -15.94 10.99 -21.93
CA LYS A 910 -15.74 12.33 -22.52
C LYS A 910 -14.27 12.79 -22.45
N ARG A 911 -13.59 12.52 -21.33
CA ARG A 911 -12.15 12.81 -21.18
C ARG A 911 -11.29 11.95 -22.11
N SER A 912 -11.63 10.67 -22.27
CA SER A 912 -10.93 9.75 -23.19
C SER A 912 -11.11 10.13 -24.67
N ILE A 913 -12.29 10.64 -25.07
CA ILE A 913 -12.53 11.08 -26.46
C ILE A 913 -11.73 12.34 -26.76
N LEU A 914 -11.81 13.33 -25.86
CA LEU A 914 -10.92 14.48 -25.95
C LEU A 914 -9.49 14.01 -26.04
N MET A 915 -9.12 12.93 -25.33
CA MET A 915 -7.74 12.46 -25.34
C MET A 915 -7.21 12.02 -26.70
N GLU A 916 -8.05 11.32 -27.43
CA GLU A 916 -7.66 10.83 -28.75
C GLU A 916 -7.68 11.94 -29.80
N MET A 917 -8.64 12.88 -29.74
CA MET A 917 -8.69 14.03 -30.67
C MET A 917 -7.39 14.82 -30.63
N LYS A 918 -6.89 14.98 -29.41
CA LYS A 918 -5.66 15.64 -29.05
C LYS A 918 -4.43 14.97 -29.66
N VAL A 919 -4.27 13.66 -29.45
CA VAL A 919 -3.16 12.88 -30.02
C VAL A 919 -3.20 12.85 -31.55
N VAL A 920 -4.39 12.67 -32.14
CA VAL A 920 -4.57 12.70 -33.60
C VAL A 920 -4.19 14.06 -34.18
N GLY A 921 -4.57 15.15 -33.52
CA GLY A 921 -4.24 16.51 -33.93
C GLY A 921 -2.73 16.77 -34.01
N LEU A 922 -1.93 16.15 -33.14
CA LEU A 922 -0.47 16.25 -33.14
C LEU A 922 0.20 15.31 -34.15
N LEU A 923 -0.30 14.08 -34.29
CA LEU A 923 0.19 13.15 -35.31
C LEU A 923 -0.03 13.70 -36.72
N ARG A 924 -1.15 14.39 -36.95
CA ARG A 924 -1.44 15.15 -38.18
C ARG A 924 -0.39 16.23 -38.48
N GLN A 925 0.29 16.76 -37.45
CA GLN A 925 1.32 17.80 -37.57
C GLN A 925 2.75 17.24 -37.81
N GLY A 926 2.94 15.91 -37.83
CA GLY A 926 4.18 15.26 -38.32
C GLY A 926 5.37 15.17 -37.37
N VAL A 927 5.19 15.39 -36.06
CA VAL A 927 6.28 15.54 -35.07
C VAL A 927 6.90 14.19 -34.61
N TYR A 928 6.22 13.06 -34.81
CA TYR A 928 6.59 11.75 -34.22
C TYR A 928 7.57 10.90 -35.04
N ASP A 929 7.52 10.95 -36.37
CA ASP A 929 8.34 10.06 -37.23
C ASP A 929 9.84 10.43 -37.21
N THR A 930 10.18 11.67 -36.84
CA THR A 930 11.56 12.18 -36.78
C THR A 930 12.35 11.66 -35.58
N LEU A 931 11.69 11.33 -34.47
CA LEU A 931 12.32 10.93 -33.20
C LEU A 931 12.58 9.43 -33.06
N LEU A 932 11.79 8.59 -33.75
CA LEU A 932 11.88 7.13 -33.65
C LEU A 932 12.91 6.50 -34.61
N SER A 933 13.49 7.29 -35.52
CA SER A 933 14.45 6.78 -36.52
C SER A 933 15.89 6.63 -35.99
N THR A 934 16.20 7.13 -34.80
CA THR A 934 17.52 7.03 -34.18
C THR A 934 17.53 5.95 -33.10
N GLU A 935 17.78 4.70 -33.51
CA GLU A 935 18.52 3.64 -32.78
C GLU A 935 18.07 2.22 -33.19
N GLU A 936 18.44 1.79 -34.40
CA GLU A 936 18.75 0.38 -34.65
C GLU A 936 20.08 0.33 -35.42
N ASN A 937 21.19 0.00 -34.72
CA ASN A 937 22.22 -0.92 -35.22
C ASN A 937 23.41 -1.08 -34.26
N GLY A 938 23.45 -2.22 -33.57
CA GLY A 938 24.65 -2.95 -33.17
C GLY A 938 24.20 -4.39 -32.89
N VAL A 939 24.78 -5.48 -33.40
CA VAL A 939 26.10 -5.78 -33.96
C VAL A 939 25.98 -7.13 -34.70
N VAL A 940 26.47 -7.30 -35.96
CA VAL A 940 27.11 -8.55 -36.43
C VAL A 940 28.06 -8.29 -37.63
N ASN A 941 29.22 -8.95 -37.57
CA ASN A 941 30.31 -9.10 -38.54
C ASN A 941 29.98 -9.19 -40.05
N GLY A 942 30.87 -8.60 -40.87
CA GLY A 942 31.52 -9.29 -41.99
C GLY A 942 31.00 -9.11 -43.43
N THR A 943 31.80 -8.38 -44.22
CA THR A 943 32.02 -8.45 -45.70
C THR A 943 31.07 -7.78 -46.71
N ASN A 944 31.65 -6.76 -47.39
CA ASN A 944 31.51 -6.30 -48.78
C ASN A 944 30.11 -6.15 -49.42
N ARG A 945 29.71 -4.89 -49.73
CA ARG A 945 29.63 -4.35 -51.13
C ARG A 945 29.07 -2.91 -51.21
N THR A 946 29.86 -2.05 -51.84
CA THR A 946 29.55 -0.92 -52.77
C THR A 946 28.41 0.09 -52.51
N ARG A 947 28.84 1.32 -52.18
CA ARG A 947 28.43 2.66 -52.65
C ARG A 947 27.03 2.83 -53.28
N GLU A 948 26.22 3.69 -52.64
CA GLU A 948 25.80 4.99 -53.19
C GLU A 948 25.27 5.92 -52.08
N SER A 949 25.25 7.22 -52.37
CA SER A 949 25.48 8.34 -51.47
C SER A 949 24.25 8.92 -50.74
N SER A 950 24.31 9.00 -49.42
CA SER A 950 23.82 10.15 -48.63
C SER A 950 24.50 10.15 -47.25
N SER A 951 24.89 11.33 -46.78
CA SER A 951 25.72 11.60 -45.60
C SER A 951 25.15 11.03 -44.29
N PRO A 952 25.98 10.55 -43.34
CA PRO A 952 25.50 10.08 -42.05
C PRO A 952 25.00 11.27 -41.20
N ALA A 953 23.77 11.19 -40.70
CA ALA A 953 23.21 12.19 -39.81
C ALA A 953 24.02 12.23 -38.50
N THR A 954 24.67 13.36 -38.27
CA THR A 954 25.44 13.67 -37.05
C THR A 954 24.51 13.94 -35.87
N GLY A 955 24.93 13.61 -34.64
CA GLY A 955 24.18 13.80 -33.38
C GLY A 955 23.63 15.21 -33.10
N GLY A 956 23.92 16.20 -33.95
CA GLY A 956 23.28 17.52 -33.90
C GLY A 956 21.81 17.54 -34.33
N ASP A 957 21.28 16.51 -35.01
CA ASP A 957 19.84 16.49 -35.35
C ASP A 957 18.97 16.04 -34.17
N ALA A 958 19.45 15.15 -33.29
CA ALA A 958 18.75 14.77 -32.07
C ALA A 958 18.68 15.93 -31.06
N GLU A 959 19.78 16.66 -30.89
CA GLU A 959 19.87 17.84 -30.02
C GLU A 959 19.00 19.00 -30.56
N LYS A 960 18.96 19.20 -31.89
CA LYS A 960 18.00 20.13 -32.53
C LYS A 960 16.55 19.70 -32.35
N THR A 961 16.25 18.41 -32.46
CA THR A 961 14.88 17.89 -32.30
C THR A 961 14.41 18.00 -30.85
N LEU A 962 15.29 17.76 -29.87
CA LEU A 962 15.02 17.97 -28.45
C LEU A 962 14.77 19.46 -28.14
N THR A 963 15.60 20.35 -28.72
CA THR A 963 15.44 21.80 -28.59
C THR A 963 14.10 22.26 -29.21
N GLN A 964 13.72 21.72 -30.36
CA GLN A 964 12.44 22.02 -31.01
C GLN A 964 11.25 21.48 -30.21
N MET A 965 11.36 20.31 -29.57
CA MET A 965 10.31 19.80 -28.66
C MET A 965 10.17 20.67 -27.42
N MET A 966 11.29 21.16 -26.86
CA MET A 966 11.25 22.11 -25.75
C MET A 966 10.59 23.43 -26.19
N GLU A 967 10.92 23.98 -27.36
CA GLU A 967 10.25 25.17 -27.88
C GLU A 967 8.72 25.00 -28.05
N ILE A 968 8.26 23.78 -28.35
CA ILE A 968 6.84 23.45 -28.51
C ILE A 968 6.13 23.27 -27.15
N PHE A 969 6.80 22.72 -26.13
CA PHE A 969 6.20 22.40 -24.83
C PHE A 969 6.30 23.51 -23.77
N HIS A 970 7.21 24.47 -23.96
CA HIS A 970 7.37 25.57 -23.02
C HIS A 970 6.44 26.73 -23.37
N CYS A 971 5.81 27.29 -22.33
CA CYS A 971 5.02 28.49 -22.48
C CYS A 971 5.95 29.67 -22.82
N PRO A 972 5.70 30.43 -23.90
CA PRO A 972 6.53 31.59 -24.23
C PRO A 972 6.52 32.71 -23.19
N LEU A 973 5.56 32.68 -22.24
CA LEU A 973 5.43 33.68 -21.16
C LEU A 973 6.07 33.25 -19.84
N SER A 974 5.85 32.00 -19.40
CA SER A 974 6.47 31.50 -18.16
C SER A 974 7.84 30.87 -18.41
N LEU A 975 8.17 30.50 -19.66
CA LEU A 975 9.35 29.73 -20.05
C LEU A 975 9.45 28.38 -19.33
N GLU A 976 8.34 27.89 -18.80
CA GLU A 976 8.19 26.60 -18.15
C GLU A 976 7.30 25.70 -19.01
N LEU A 977 7.38 24.40 -18.75
CA LEU A 977 6.55 23.39 -19.41
C LEU A 977 5.06 23.68 -19.13
N MET A 978 4.24 23.78 -20.18
CA MET A 978 2.81 24.08 -20.05
C MET A 978 2.03 22.94 -19.37
N ASP A 979 1.22 23.26 -18.36
CA ASP A 979 0.30 22.32 -17.73
C ASP A 979 -1.09 22.41 -18.36
N ASP A 980 -1.64 23.60 -18.62
CA ASP A 980 -2.90 23.81 -19.34
C ASP A 980 -2.72 24.68 -20.60
N PRO A 981 -2.07 24.14 -21.65
CA PRO A 981 -1.80 24.90 -22.87
C PRO A 981 -3.09 25.34 -23.60
N VAL A 982 -3.12 26.58 -24.09
CA VAL A 982 -4.19 27.23 -24.87
C VAL A 982 -3.63 27.97 -26.07
N THR A 983 -4.28 27.86 -27.22
CA THR A 983 -3.83 28.44 -28.49
C THR A 983 -4.66 29.68 -28.84
N THR A 984 -3.99 30.70 -29.37
CA THR A 984 -4.60 31.90 -29.93
C THR A 984 -5.03 31.65 -31.39
N PRO A 985 -5.93 32.46 -31.99
CA PRO A 985 -6.33 32.32 -33.39
C PRO A 985 -5.16 32.42 -34.39
N ASP A 986 -4.07 33.07 -33.98
CA ASP A 986 -2.84 33.21 -34.77
C ASP A 986 -1.93 31.96 -34.69
N GLY A 987 -2.31 30.95 -33.90
CA GLY A 987 -1.63 29.66 -33.81
C GLY A 987 -0.57 29.54 -32.70
N ASN A 988 -0.36 30.57 -31.88
CA ASN A 988 0.59 30.51 -30.76
C ASN A 988 -0.04 29.85 -29.54
N THR A 989 0.71 29.00 -28.84
CA THR A 989 0.22 28.30 -27.65
C THR A 989 0.91 28.81 -26.39
N TYR A 990 0.12 29.04 -25.34
CA TYR A 990 0.56 29.56 -24.05
C TYR A 990 -0.08 28.75 -22.92
N GLU A 991 0.49 28.80 -21.73
CA GLU A 991 -0.22 28.36 -20.52
C GLU A 991 -1.49 29.21 -20.30
N ARG A 992 -2.63 28.58 -20.02
CA ARG A 992 -3.93 29.25 -19.90
C ARG A 992 -3.87 30.43 -18.95
N SER A 993 -3.40 30.16 -17.73
CA SER A 993 -3.35 31.16 -16.67
C SER A 993 -2.52 32.37 -17.09
N MET A 994 -1.42 32.13 -17.80
CA MET A 994 -0.46 33.15 -18.22
C MET A 994 -1.00 34.06 -19.32
N ILE A 995 -1.66 33.53 -20.35
CA ILE A 995 -2.21 34.34 -21.44
C ILE A 995 -3.51 35.03 -21.04
N GLU A 996 -4.37 34.39 -20.25
CA GLU A 996 -5.57 35.03 -19.72
C GLU A 996 -5.20 36.22 -18.82
N GLN A 997 -4.16 36.05 -17.98
CA GLN A 997 -3.62 37.14 -17.15
C GLN A 997 -2.95 38.24 -17.99
N HIS A 998 -2.24 37.89 -19.07
CA HIS A 998 -1.67 38.90 -19.98
C HIS A 998 -2.75 39.78 -20.62
N LEU A 999 -3.84 39.17 -21.10
CA LEU A 999 -4.95 39.88 -21.73
C LEU A 999 -5.69 40.81 -20.76
N GLU A 1000 -5.73 40.44 -19.47
CA GLU A 1000 -6.36 41.24 -18.42
C GLU A 1000 -5.48 42.40 -17.91
N VAL A 1001 -4.15 42.23 -17.88
CA VAL A 1001 -3.22 43.18 -17.22
C VAL A 1001 -2.44 44.06 -18.21
N ASN A 1002 -2.00 43.50 -19.34
CA ASN A 1002 -1.12 44.20 -20.29
C ASN A 1002 -1.89 44.70 -21.53
N GLY A 1003 -3.07 44.14 -21.80
CA GLY A 1003 -3.99 44.57 -22.87
C GLY A 1003 -4.43 43.42 -23.78
N CYS A 1004 -5.53 43.63 -24.51
CA CYS A 1004 -6.17 42.62 -25.38
C CYS A 1004 -5.40 42.37 -26.69
N PHE A 1005 -4.17 41.87 -26.60
CA PHE A 1005 -3.35 41.50 -27.75
C PHE A 1005 -2.47 40.27 -27.45
N ASP A 1006 -2.05 39.57 -28.50
CA ASP A 1006 -1.16 38.41 -28.41
C ASP A 1006 0.27 38.89 -28.06
N PRO A 1007 0.92 38.35 -27.00
CA PRO A 1007 2.23 38.81 -26.55
C PRO A 1007 3.35 38.67 -27.59
N LEU A 1008 3.28 37.68 -28.48
CA LEU A 1008 4.29 37.39 -29.49
C LEU A 1008 4.02 38.15 -30.79
N THR A 1009 2.77 38.12 -31.30
CA THR A 1009 2.41 38.72 -32.60
C THR A 1009 1.92 40.15 -32.50
N ARG A 1010 1.53 40.60 -31.29
CA ARG A 1010 0.87 41.88 -31.00
C ARG A 1010 -0.47 42.07 -31.73
N ALA A 1011 -1.06 41.01 -32.26
CA ALA A 1011 -2.37 41.06 -32.90
C ALA A 1011 -3.49 41.17 -31.85
N PRO A 1012 -4.63 41.81 -32.15
CA PRO A 1012 -5.74 41.94 -31.21
C PRO A 1012 -6.29 40.57 -30.81
N LEU A 1013 -6.39 40.33 -29.51
CA LEU A 1013 -6.75 39.03 -28.95
C LEU A 1013 -7.66 39.21 -27.74
N THR A 1014 -8.72 38.42 -27.65
CA THR A 1014 -9.68 38.46 -26.55
C THR A 1014 -9.78 37.11 -25.86
N LYS A 1015 -10.14 37.10 -24.57
CA LYS A 1015 -10.21 35.89 -23.74
C LYS A 1015 -11.11 34.79 -24.33
N SER A 1016 -12.20 35.18 -24.99
CA SER A 1016 -13.13 34.25 -25.66
C SER A 1016 -12.55 33.58 -26.92
N GLN A 1017 -11.47 34.10 -27.47
CA GLN A 1017 -10.79 33.57 -28.65
C GLN A 1017 -9.66 32.58 -28.28
N LEU A 1018 -9.39 32.38 -26.98
CA LEU A 1018 -8.44 31.38 -26.53
C LEU A 1018 -9.05 29.99 -26.60
N HIS A 1019 -8.42 29.12 -27.37
CA HIS A 1019 -8.90 27.75 -27.55
C HIS A 1019 -8.01 26.81 -26.75
N PRO A 1020 -8.55 26.01 -25.80
CA PRO A 1020 -7.75 25.04 -25.07
C PRO A 1020 -6.95 24.14 -26.02
N ASN A 1021 -5.61 24.18 -25.97
CA ASN A 1021 -4.72 23.30 -26.73
C ASN A 1021 -4.59 21.99 -25.99
N ARG A 1022 -5.75 21.36 -25.95
CA ARG A 1022 -5.98 20.07 -25.41
C ARG A 1022 -4.92 19.10 -25.99
N ALA A 1023 -4.59 19.22 -27.28
CA ALA A 1023 -3.71 18.32 -28.01
C ALA A 1023 -2.37 18.17 -27.33
N LEU A 1024 -1.75 19.32 -27.11
CA LEU A 1024 -0.44 19.46 -26.52
C LEU A 1024 -0.37 18.91 -25.09
N LYS A 1025 -1.36 19.25 -24.24
CA LYS A 1025 -1.41 18.83 -22.82
C LYS A 1025 -1.21 17.32 -22.63
N GLN A 1026 -1.85 16.52 -23.46
CA GLN A 1026 -1.80 15.07 -23.28
C GLN A 1026 -0.63 14.39 -23.95
N LEU A 1027 -0.08 14.99 -24.99
CA LEU A 1027 1.21 14.56 -25.51
C LEU A 1027 2.28 14.68 -24.43
N MET A 1028 2.28 15.80 -23.72
CA MET A 1028 3.19 16.06 -22.60
C MET A 1028 2.97 15.05 -21.46
N GLU A 1029 1.72 14.84 -21.04
CA GLU A 1029 1.39 13.83 -20.01
C GLU A 1029 1.79 12.40 -20.42
N THR A 1030 1.62 12.03 -21.70
CA THR A 1030 1.97 10.69 -22.21
C THR A 1030 3.50 10.51 -22.30
N LEU A 1031 4.24 11.52 -22.77
CA LEU A 1031 5.69 11.48 -22.88
C LEU A 1031 6.40 11.48 -21.50
N LEU A 1032 5.83 12.18 -20.52
CA LEU A 1032 6.32 12.18 -19.13
C LEU A 1032 6.08 10.85 -18.40
N SER A 1033 5.13 10.05 -18.87
CA SER A 1033 4.83 8.72 -18.31
C SER A 1033 5.77 7.60 -18.80
N ASP A 1034 6.50 7.81 -19.89
CA ASP A 1034 7.48 6.85 -20.41
C ASP A 1034 8.86 7.11 -19.79
N HIS A 1035 9.38 6.13 -19.04
CA HIS A 1035 10.52 6.32 -18.12
C HIS A 1035 11.78 6.85 -18.81
N ARG A 1036 12.02 6.49 -20.08
CA ARG A 1036 13.21 6.94 -20.84
C ARG A 1036 13.10 8.38 -21.37
N LEU A 1037 11.95 8.78 -21.90
CA LEU A 1037 11.75 10.15 -22.39
C LEU A 1037 11.43 11.12 -21.25
N GLY A 1038 10.73 10.66 -20.21
CA GLY A 1038 10.49 11.43 -18.99
C GLY A 1038 11.78 11.78 -18.27
N LEU A 1039 12.76 10.86 -18.20
CA LEU A 1039 14.10 11.16 -17.68
C LEU A 1039 14.87 12.18 -18.53
N LEU A 1040 14.73 12.11 -19.87
CA LEU A 1040 15.41 13.01 -20.81
C LEU A 1040 14.81 14.43 -20.80
N LEU A 1041 13.49 14.55 -20.66
CA LEU A 1041 12.80 15.83 -20.51
C LEU A 1041 13.04 16.42 -19.10
N ALA A 1042 13.06 15.59 -18.06
CA ALA A 1042 13.38 16.03 -16.70
C ALA A 1042 14.84 16.46 -16.54
N SER A 1043 15.78 15.86 -17.29
CA SER A 1043 17.18 16.28 -17.29
C SER A 1043 17.43 17.59 -18.06
N CYS A 1044 16.46 18.05 -18.85
CA CYS A 1044 16.54 19.31 -19.60
C CYS A 1044 15.76 20.46 -18.95
N SER A 1045 14.97 20.18 -17.89
CA SER A 1045 14.30 21.22 -17.08
C SER A 1045 15.15 21.71 -15.90
N THR A 1046 16.43 21.35 -15.88
CA THR A 1046 17.48 21.82 -14.96
C THR A 1046 18.60 22.47 -15.76
#